data_AF-A0A4S1CND6-F1
#
_entry.id   AF-A0A4S1CND6-F1
#
_cell.length_a   1.000
_cell.length_b   1.000
_cell.length_c   1.000
_cell.angle_alpha   90.00
_cell.angle_beta   90.00
_cell.angle_gamma   90.00
#
_symmetry.space_group_name_H-M   'P 1'
#
loop_
_entity.id
_entity.type
_entity.pdbx_description
1 polymer ?
#
loop_
_entity_poly.entity_id
_entity_poly.type
_entity_poly.pdbx_seq_one_letter_code
_entity_poly.pdbx_strand_id
1 'polypeptide(L)'
;MTEPAPVPPHLFKNLSTRARNVLINLKVESHQDLIALSERGLPKIRWCGTKTTAELTRLLEGVRLDYVPMHSSLAQPSGCAEGAAASEASAPRMAAVPSKWSILNSTLAGLFTDAASSSQYAWPETIKLPPADLVRLRAAGIFPEDTPYLLCSFTIEYLLEAGLSDAALSALLHAITRVSQLPGDALPTLAVKPQDRSLYAGFPEGLLDPLIVPDFPFPALLGFVDAPTSAVAWNVVAKITERSVIKTLGFSVTALRAIQYLWGLQRRAGAIAESAAAGIPTDSYLDFDLLLDRYLQVTRKDVDRDNSKRSDLEHRLVREHNSPHHHNVSLQELGKDFGVSSERVRQIEVKLLRRLNNDANLKHLDYLWHLLDRLMITGGGTRYAYELCLSLQAMNGWSSPPSEETLAVLMGFSPKYRVATKSSPLRMTLTAPCCVGCEIADAAVFEALTPPGNGSLSFHQALDVVRSACHKEQCPGLRNIASFSLSLAELIADSQNLLIQDQALHLERPQTKSILEDGLEAILLSAPDGMHFKEACRMFKLLHPETSVTARSVHRQLTNHRWAVLWGPGTFKHRSLLSIPTLLINEIMGSLAAVLDLSGVPCICANGIHYDRYADRLRSEGVPNSRALYSCMKIVGSPAMSFEELPYVLGKDHAGPRPKIAMLLEQFIAKAHRAVSHEEVKGFELGILGIPIPQASCHLKHIPNILQIGDFLLHIDHVPIVTGQLRRIIDAIPSGEDGAGLTEAALYRAHQNACRNIGIIRPSDLFCFMEQFFPGTVKLHRKPIRRYQVTKHGAVTDVGVEDAPKSALATAESPASRTSAPPVEWVYAYLEDLEKPCLTKHLFEAFRTNPLHNNIYQLWLGKTHKVLWYTRDCVIARKVLGWDDEKQYAIETLALMHLEQAAGLGKPYGSCRAILTDHSGQLPELAHGLAWTPVLLHGLLVSGSNFVHIGRQKDLFVSVDNPHGIQTLNDLLYRTLLTGHGGCAPKKEFMAACEKKGISLAPSALFLTGKDPRVVIDGDVIRAAELEAGI
;
A
#
# COMPACT_ATOMS: atom_id res chain seq x y z
N MET A 1 2.72 -25.98 45.05
CA MET A 1 3.51 -24.79 44.66
C MET A 1 3.28 -24.62 43.17
N THR A 2 2.59 -23.56 42.77
CA THR A 2 2.26 -23.27 41.36
C THR A 2 3.49 -22.67 40.66
N GLU A 3 3.81 -23.15 39.46
CA GLU A 3 4.88 -22.58 38.62
C GLU A 3 4.65 -21.08 38.39
N PRO A 4 5.71 -20.26 38.41
CA PRO A 4 5.60 -18.82 38.19
C PRO A 4 5.12 -18.55 36.77
N ALA A 5 3.97 -17.87 36.64
CA ALA A 5 3.40 -17.53 35.35
C ALA A 5 4.30 -16.50 34.62
N PRO A 6 4.77 -16.79 33.40
CA PRO A 6 5.61 -15.86 32.63
C PRO A 6 4.80 -14.61 32.26
N VAL A 7 5.50 -13.48 32.14
CA VAL A 7 4.87 -12.20 31.83
C VAL A 7 4.42 -12.18 30.35
N PRO A 8 3.15 -11.89 30.06
CA PRO A 8 2.64 -11.83 28.70
C PRO A 8 3.42 -10.82 27.83
N PRO A 9 3.87 -11.20 26.63
CA PRO A 9 4.69 -10.35 25.76
C PRO A 9 4.02 -9.03 25.37
N HIS A 10 2.68 -9.00 25.34
CA HIS A 10 1.92 -7.82 24.95
C HIS A 10 2.02 -6.67 25.97
N LEU A 11 2.25 -6.97 27.26
CA LEU A 11 2.42 -5.95 28.29
C LEU A 11 3.70 -5.11 28.10
N PHE A 12 4.70 -5.66 27.41
CA PHE A 12 5.94 -4.95 27.10
C PHE A 12 5.87 -4.07 25.84
N LYS A 13 4.82 -4.20 25.00
CA LYS A 13 4.74 -3.51 23.69
C LYS A 13 4.85 -1.99 23.78
N ASN A 14 4.36 -1.39 24.87
CA ASN A 14 4.30 0.07 25.04
C ASN A 14 5.41 0.65 25.93
N LEU A 15 6.38 -0.15 26.37
CA LEU A 15 7.50 0.32 27.19
C LEU A 15 8.62 0.87 26.33
N SER A 16 9.25 1.96 26.79
CA SER A 16 10.49 2.45 26.19
C SER A 16 11.62 1.42 26.33
N THR A 17 12.62 1.49 25.44
CA THR A 17 13.83 0.65 25.52
C THR A 17 14.52 0.76 26.88
N ARG A 18 14.49 1.94 27.51
CA ARG A 18 15.06 2.16 28.84
C ARG A 18 14.26 1.43 29.93
N ALA A 19 12.92 1.45 29.89
CA ALA A 19 12.09 0.71 30.84
C ALA A 19 12.26 -0.81 30.70
N ARG A 20 12.35 -1.33 29.47
CA ARG A 20 12.66 -2.75 29.22
C ARG A 20 14.02 -3.15 29.79
N ASN A 21 15.06 -2.34 29.56
CA ASN A 21 16.39 -2.62 30.10
C ASN A 21 16.42 -2.58 31.63
N VAL A 22 15.61 -1.74 32.28
CA VAL A 22 15.46 -1.73 33.74
C VAL A 22 14.84 -3.05 34.23
N LEU A 23 13.78 -3.55 33.59
CA LEU A 23 13.16 -4.84 33.97
C LEU A 23 14.10 -6.04 33.74
N ILE A 24 14.86 -6.04 32.65
CA ILE A 24 15.88 -7.06 32.36
C ILE A 24 16.98 -7.04 33.44
N ASN A 25 17.47 -5.86 33.80
CA ASN A 25 18.50 -5.72 34.83
C ASN A 25 18.03 -6.12 36.23
N LEU A 26 16.72 -6.00 36.50
CA LEU A 26 16.08 -6.44 37.74
C LEU A 26 15.73 -7.93 37.73
N LYS A 27 16.02 -8.67 36.63
CA LYS A 27 15.71 -10.10 36.45
C LYS A 27 14.24 -10.43 36.70
N VAL A 28 13.35 -9.59 36.16
CA VAL A 28 11.91 -9.80 36.24
C VAL A 28 11.51 -10.83 35.17
N GLU A 29 11.24 -12.06 35.58
CA GLU A 29 10.94 -13.18 34.67
C GLU A 29 9.48 -13.65 34.80
N SER A 30 8.81 -13.33 35.92
CA SER A 30 7.44 -13.74 36.21
C SER A 30 6.51 -12.58 36.58
N HIS A 31 5.21 -12.83 36.52
CA HIS A 31 4.21 -11.91 37.06
C HIS A 31 4.41 -11.60 38.55
N GLN A 32 4.90 -12.57 39.34
CA GLN A 32 5.16 -12.37 40.75
C GLN A 32 6.35 -11.45 40.99
N ASP A 33 7.39 -11.51 40.14
CA ASP A 33 8.52 -10.59 40.19
C ASP A 33 8.10 -9.15 39.86
N LEU A 34 7.18 -9.00 38.90
CA LEU A 34 6.55 -7.71 38.58
C LEU A 34 5.78 -7.17 39.77
N ILE A 35 4.89 -7.96 40.37
CA ILE A 35 4.08 -7.52 41.53
C ILE A 35 4.97 -7.22 42.74
N ALA A 36 6.11 -7.90 42.88
CA ALA A 36 7.09 -7.66 43.94
C ALA A 36 7.85 -6.33 43.79
N LEU A 37 7.84 -5.68 42.62
CA LEU A 37 8.37 -4.33 42.45
C LEU A 37 7.47 -3.32 43.17
N SER A 38 7.89 -2.88 44.37
CA SER A 38 7.17 -1.84 45.08
C SER A 38 7.28 -0.48 44.35
N GLU A 39 6.17 0.23 44.21
CA GLU A 39 6.14 1.60 43.65
C GLU A 39 7.08 2.55 44.40
N ARG A 40 7.27 2.32 45.72
CA ARG A 40 8.19 3.08 46.58
C ARG A 40 9.68 2.79 46.31
N GLY A 41 9.99 1.72 45.57
CA GLY A 41 11.34 1.29 45.21
C GLY A 41 11.79 1.77 43.83
N LEU A 42 10.88 1.97 42.88
CA LEU A 42 11.19 2.35 41.49
C LEU A 42 12.05 3.62 41.35
N PRO A 43 11.80 4.72 42.11
CA PRO A 43 12.63 5.91 42.04
C PRO A 43 14.06 5.71 42.58
N LYS A 44 14.28 4.68 43.40
CA LYS A 44 15.58 4.36 43.99
C LYS A 44 16.44 3.47 43.08
N ILE A 45 15.88 2.98 41.97
CA ILE A 45 16.60 2.12 41.03
C ILE A 45 17.50 3.01 40.16
N ARG A 46 18.81 2.75 40.23
CA ARG A 46 19.82 3.45 39.43
C ARG A 46 19.39 3.34 37.95
N TRP A 47 19.37 4.47 37.23
CA TRP A 47 18.93 4.61 35.83
C TRP A 47 17.42 4.66 35.55
N CYS A 48 16.57 4.70 36.58
CA CYS A 48 15.12 4.92 36.43
C CYS A 48 14.79 6.43 36.48
N GLY A 49 14.59 7.06 35.32
CA GLY A 49 14.15 8.46 35.25
C GLY A 49 12.65 8.61 35.57
N THR A 50 12.16 9.84 35.75
CA THR A 50 10.73 10.12 36.02
C THR A 50 9.79 9.51 34.97
N LYS A 51 10.15 9.62 33.69
CA LYS A 51 9.38 9.00 32.59
C LYS A 51 9.38 7.46 32.67
N THR A 52 10.53 6.85 32.93
CA THR A 52 10.66 5.39 33.09
C THR A 52 9.90 4.90 34.32
N THR A 53 9.91 5.67 35.41
CA THR A 53 9.13 5.37 36.62
C THR A 53 7.64 5.37 36.30
N ALA A 54 7.13 6.39 35.62
CA ALA A 54 5.72 6.46 35.23
C ALA A 54 5.28 5.37 34.23
N GLU A 55 6.18 4.90 33.36
CA GLU A 55 5.94 3.76 32.48
C GLU A 55 5.85 2.44 33.26
N LEU A 56 6.76 2.22 34.22
CA LEU A 56 6.78 1.02 35.06
C LEU A 56 5.61 1.01 36.07
N THR A 57 5.22 2.15 36.62
CA THR A 57 4.03 2.25 37.50
C THR A 57 2.75 1.89 36.74
N ARG A 58 2.55 2.40 35.52
CA ARG A 58 1.39 2.04 34.68
C ARG A 58 1.37 0.55 34.31
N LEU A 59 2.54 -0.05 34.09
CA LEU A 59 2.65 -1.49 33.87
C LEU A 59 2.21 -2.29 35.10
N LEU A 60 2.62 -1.86 36.30
CA LEU A 60 2.21 -2.49 37.56
C LEU A 60 0.71 -2.37 37.83
N GLU A 61 0.11 -1.22 37.52
CA GLU A 61 -1.33 -1.00 37.62
C GLU A 61 -2.11 -1.92 36.67
N GLY A 62 -1.67 -2.06 35.42
CA GLY A 62 -2.28 -2.97 34.45
C GLY A 62 -2.22 -4.43 34.90
N VAL A 63 -1.06 -4.90 35.39
CA VAL A 63 -0.89 -6.28 35.89
C VAL A 63 -1.77 -6.56 37.11
N ARG A 64 -1.98 -5.57 37.99
CA ARG A 64 -2.85 -5.71 39.17
C ARG A 64 -4.33 -5.79 38.81
N LEU A 65 -4.76 -5.13 37.75
CA LEU A 65 -6.16 -5.17 37.28
C LEU A 65 -6.51 -6.52 36.64
N ASP A 66 -5.55 -7.18 35.99
CA ASP A 66 -5.76 -8.48 35.35
C ASP A 66 -5.67 -9.68 36.32
N TYR A 67 -5.15 -9.50 37.53
CA TYR A 67 -4.95 -10.58 38.51
C TYR A 67 -6.01 -10.58 39.62
N VAL A 68 -7.12 -11.30 39.41
CA VAL A 68 -8.09 -11.65 40.47
C VAL A 68 -7.83 -13.11 40.91
N PRO A 69 -7.46 -13.37 42.19
CA PRO A 69 -7.28 -14.75 42.65
C PRO A 69 -8.63 -15.47 42.71
N MET A 70 -8.80 -16.54 41.92
CA MET A 70 -9.93 -17.46 42.08
C MET A 70 -9.77 -18.25 43.39
N HIS A 71 -10.64 -17.98 44.37
CA HIS A 71 -10.82 -18.90 45.50
C HIS A 71 -11.63 -20.13 45.05
N SER A 72 -11.05 -21.30 45.31
CA SER A 72 -11.62 -22.64 45.11
C SER A 72 -12.96 -22.81 45.83
N SER A 73 -13.95 -23.29 45.09
CA SER A 73 -15.19 -23.89 45.60
C SER A 73 -15.04 -25.41 45.55
N LEU A 74 -15.30 -26.10 46.68
CA LEU A 74 -16.06 -27.36 46.76
C LEU A 74 -15.98 -27.95 48.17
N ALA A 75 -17.13 -27.97 48.87
CA ALA A 75 -17.54 -29.10 49.71
C ALA A 75 -19.05 -28.97 50.01
N GLN A 76 -19.84 -29.92 49.50
CA GLN A 76 -21.21 -30.17 49.95
C GLN A 76 -21.21 -30.85 51.33
N PRO A 77 -22.37 -30.89 52.02
CA PRO A 77 -23.02 -32.19 52.11
C PRO A 77 -24.56 -32.18 51.99
N SER A 78 -25.05 -33.36 51.59
CA SER A 78 -26.42 -33.84 51.49
C SER A 78 -27.12 -34.09 52.83
N GLY A 79 -28.46 -34.11 52.85
CA GLY A 79 -29.22 -34.96 53.78
C GLY A 79 -30.63 -34.49 54.18
N CYS A 80 -31.63 -35.03 53.47
CA CYS A 80 -32.97 -35.50 53.89
C CYS A 80 -33.77 -34.87 55.07
N ALA A 81 -35.05 -34.56 54.75
CA ALA A 81 -36.30 -35.12 55.33
C ALA A 81 -37.34 -34.14 55.94
N GLU A 82 -38.57 -34.32 55.42
CA GLU A 82 -39.90 -34.25 56.07
C GLU A 82 -40.56 -32.90 56.48
N GLY A 83 -41.84 -32.76 56.06
CA GLY A 83 -42.90 -32.37 57.00
C GLY A 83 -43.69 -31.07 56.77
N ALA A 84 -44.73 -31.15 55.93
CA ALA A 84 -46.11 -30.61 56.09
C ALA A 84 -46.45 -29.20 56.67
N ALA A 85 -47.41 -28.59 55.96
CA ALA A 85 -48.57 -27.79 56.42
C ALA A 85 -48.45 -26.27 56.71
N ALA A 86 -48.94 -25.50 55.74
CA ALA A 86 -49.90 -24.39 55.80
C ALA A 86 -49.96 -23.36 56.96
N SER A 87 -49.97 -22.10 56.52
CA SER A 87 -50.75 -20.94 57.00
C SER A 87 -50.11 -19.92 57.95
N GLU A 88 -49.72 -18.80 57.32
CA GLU A 88 -49.90 -17.38 57.68
C GLU A 88 -49.58 -16.80 59.07
N ALA A 89 -48.89 -15.66 58.98
CA ALA A 89 -48.83 -14.50 59.89
C ALA A 89 -47.91 -14.57 61.13
N SER A 90 -46.68 -14.08 60.97
CA SER A 90 -46.06 -13.08 61.87
C SER A 90 -44.70 -12.64 61.31
N ALA A 91 -44.45 -11.32 61.29
CA ALA A 91 -43.20 -10.74 60.83
C ALA A 91 -42.03 -11.12 61.78
N PRO A 92 -40.90 -11.63 61.28
CA PRO A 92 -39.67 -11.70 62.06
C PRO A 92 -38.68 -10.62 61.67
N ARG A 93 -38.05 -10.06 62.72
CA ARG A 93 -36.85 -9.21 62.76
C ARG A 93 -36.02 -9.21 61.46
N MET A 94 -35.92 -8.04 60.83
CA MET A 94 -34.92 -7.77 59.80
C MET A 94 -33.53 -8.06 60.38
N ALA A 95 -32.87 -9.07 59.84
CA ALA A 95 -31.45 -9.29 60.03
C ALA A 95 -30.68 -8.02 59.60
N ALA A 96 -29.69 -7.63 60.40
CA ALA A 96 -28.81 -6.53 60.07
C ALA A 96 -28.19 -6.75 58.68
N VAL A 97 -28.49 -5.83 57.76
CA VAL A 97 -27.92 -5.82 56.41
C VAL A 97 -26.40 -5.61 56.54
N PRO A 98 -25.55 -6.42 55.91
CA PRO A 98 -24.10 -6.23 55.95
C PRO A 98 -23.72 -4.84 55.45
N SER A 99 -22.86 -4.13 56.17
CA SER A 99 -22.37 -2.76 55.89
C SER A 99 -21.73 -2.52 54.51
N LYS A 100 -21.59 -3.58 53.69
CA LYS A 100 -21.14 -3.52 52.29
C LYS A 100 -22.27 -3.21 51.30
N TRP A 101 -23.53 -3.19 51.75
CA TRP A 101 -24.69 -3.03 50.87
C TRP A 101 -25.32 -1.63 50.96
N SER A 102 -24.82 -0.74 51.83
CA SER A 102 -25.10 0.69 51.70
C SER A 102 -24.25 1.25 50.57
N ILE A 103 -24.91 1.70 49.50
CA ILE A 103 -24.30 2.32 48.31
C ILE A 103 -23.64 3.67 48.65
N LEU A 104 -23.78 4.15 49.89
CA LEU A 104 -23.50 5.53 50.30
C LEU A 104 -22.27 5.67 51.19
N ASN A 105 -21.42 4.64 51.31
CA ASN A 105 -20.13 4.79 51.99
C ASN A 105 -19.00 5.37 51.11
N SER A 106 -19.34 5.96 49.97
CA SER A 106 -18.41 6.74 49.16
C SER A 106 -19.19 7.63 48.18
N THR A 107 -18.98 8.94 48.24
CA THR A 107 -19.34 9.81 47.12
C THR A 107 -18.47 9.45 45.92
N LEU A 108 -19.07 9.39 44.73
CA LEU A 108 -18.39 8.90 43.52
C LEU A 108 -17.23 9.82 43.09
N ALA A 109 -17.26 11.09 43.49
CA ALA A 109 -16.15 12.03 43.33
C ALA A 109 -15.03 11.84 44.38
N GLY A 110 -15.31 11.27 45.56
CA GLY A 110 -14.33 10.97 46.60
C GLY A 110 -13.51 9.70 46.37
N LEU A 111 -13.85 8.88 45.37
CA LEU A 111 -13.08 7.69 44.99
C LEU A 111 -11.97 7.96 43.95
N PHE A 112 -11.94 9.16 43.35
CA PHE A 112 -11.02 9.47 42.24
C PHE A 112 -10.14 10.70 42.48
N THR A 113 -10.08 11.22 43.71
CA THR A 113 -9.03 12.16 44.13
C THR A 113 -8.02 11.46 45.03
N ASP A 114 -6.75 11.52 44.65
CA ASP A 114 -5.63 10.99 45.42
C ASP A 114 -5.57 11.63 46.83
N ALA A 115 -5.75 10.77 47.83
CA ALA A 115 -5.26 10.84 49.20
C ALA A 115 -5.01 12.24 49.82
N ALA A 116 -6.03 12.77 50.51
CA ALA A 116 -5.76 13.45 51.77
C ALA A 116 -5.81 12.41 52.89
N SER A 117 -4.69 12.27 53.60
CA SER A 117 -4.44 11.35 54.70
C SER A 117 -5.64 11.13 55.63
N SER A 118 -6.07 9.88 55.75
CA SER A 118 -6.90 9.39 56.85
C SER A 118 -6.10 9.41 58.15
N SER A 119 -5.98 10.58 58.77
CA SER A 119 -5.62 10.67 60.18
C SER A 119 -6.84 10.37 61.05
N GLN A 120 -6.59 9.60 62.11
CA GLN A 120 -7.54 9.11 63.09
C GLN A 120 -8.34 10.25 63.73
N TYR A 121 -9.64 10.29 63.48
CA TYR A 121 -10.60 10.91 64.40
C TYR A 121 -11.71 9.91 64.68
N ALA A 122 -11.68 9.35 65.88
CA ALA A 122 -12.84 8.69 66.44
C ALA A 122 -13.91 9.77 66.68
N TRP A 123 -15.01 9.73 65.93
CA TRP A 123 -16.15 10.63 66.13
C TRP A 123 -17.27 9.91 66.91
N PRO A 124 -17.81 10.54 67.97
CA PRO A 124 -18.95 10.04 68.71
C PRO A 124 -20.28 10.63 68.20
N GLU A 125 -21.34 9.83 68.34
CA GLU A 125 -22.78 10.14 68.21
C GLU A 125 -23.42 10.23 66.81
N THR A 126 -24.24 9.22 66.51
CA THR A 126 -25.26 9.18 65.45
C THR A 126 -26.21 10.38 65.55
N ILE A 127 -26.42 11.09 64.44
CA ILE A 127 -27.40 12.18 64.32
C ILE A 127 -28.77 11.65 64.73
N LYS A 128 -29.31 12.12 65.85
CA LYS A 128 -30.61 11.68 66.39
C LYS A 128 -31.75 12.35 65.62
N LEU A 129 -32.14 11.74 64.49
CA LEU A 129 -33.28 12.19 63.70
C LEU A 129 -34.58 11.51 64.17
N PRO A 130 -35.74 12.21 64.09
CA PRO A 130 -37.04 11.60 64.36
C PRO A 130 -37.31 10.42 63.41
N PRO A 131 -38.01 9.36 63.86
CA PRO A 131 -38.25 8.16 63.05
C PRO A 131 -38.99 8.43 61.74
N ALA A 132 -39.92 9.37 61.73
CA ALA A 132 -40.67 9.75 60.54
C ALA A 132 -39.78 10.41 59.47
N ASP A 133 -38.82 11.24 59.91
CA ASP A 133 -37.86 11.89 59.02
C ASP A 133 -36.82 10.91 58.49
N LEU A 134 -36.42 9.92 59.29
CA LEU A 134 -35.58 8.80 58.82
C LEU A 134 -36.27 7.98 57.74
N VAL A 135 -37.59 7.76 57.82
CA VAL A 135 -38.34 7.08 56.76
C VAL A 135 -38.40 7.92 55.48
N ARG A 136 -38.55 9.24 55.60
CA ARG A 136 -38.54 10.17 54.45
C ARG A 136 -37.18 10.24 53.78
N LEU A 137 -36.11 10.31 54.56
CA LEU A 137 -34.74 10.21 54.08
C LEU A 137 -34.47 8.88 53.39
N ARG A 138 -34.91 7.77 53.97
CA ARG A 138 -34.79 6.43 53.35
C ARG A 138 -35.55 6.33 52.03
N ALA A 139 -36.72 6.98 51.92
CA ALA A 139 -37.47 7.06 50.66
C ALA A 139 -36.73 7.86 49.58
N ALA A 140 -35.91 8.84 50.00
CA ALA A 140 -34.97 9.57 49.14
C ALA A 140 -33.59 8.88 49.03
N GLY A 141 -33.45 7.66 49.56
CA GLY A 141 -32.23 6.86 49.49
C GLY A 141 -31.10 7.32 50.42
N ILE A 142 -31.41 7.93 51.57
CA ILE A 142 -30.46 8.35 52.61
C ILE A 142 -30.69 7.51 53.88
N PHE A 143 -29.65 6.85 54.38
CA PHE A 143 -29.70 5.89 55.47
C PHE A 143 -29.01 6.43 56.74
N PRO A 144 -29.48 6.04 57.94
CA PRO A 144 -28.92 6.54 59.21
C PRO A 144 -27.47 6.14 59.46
N GLU A 145 -26.95 5.16 58.72
CA GLU A 145 -25.56 4.72 58.76
C GLU A 145 -24.64 5.55 57.85
N ASP A 146 -25.19 6.45 57.02
CA ASP A 146 -24.43 7.29 56.11
C ASP A 146 -23.73 8.42 56.85
N THR A 147 -22.48 8.70 56.46
CA THR A 147 -21.66 9.66 57.20
C THR A 147 -22.20 11.10 57.07
N PRO A 148 -22.08 11.96 58.10
CA PRO A 148 -22.49 13.36 58.02
C PRO A 148 -21.82 14.12 56.86
N TYR A 149 -20.59 13.75 56.49
CA TYR A 149 -19.88 14.30 55.33
C TYR A 149 -20.61 14.01 54.01
N LEU A 150 -21.27 12.86 53.91
CA LEU A 150 -22.09 12.50 52.75
C LEU A 150 -23.36 13.34 52.69
N LEU A 151 -23.99 13.62 53.82
CA LEU A 151 -25.13 14.54 53.92
C LEU A 151 -24.73 15.97 53.50
N CYS A 152 -23.51 16.41 53.84
CA CYS A 152 -22.93 17.69 53.37
C CYS A 152 -22.72 17.75 51.84
N SER A 153 -22.67 16.60 51.15
CA SER A 153 -22.43 16.53 49.70
C SER A 153 -23.72 16.68 48.87
N PHE A 154 -24.89 16.60 49.51
CA PHE A 154 -26.17 16.91 48.88
C PHE A 154 -26.46 18.40 48.95
N THR A 155 -27.15 18.94 47.94
CA THR A 155 -27.63 20.32 48.01
C THR A 155 -28.68 20.45 49.11
N ILE A 156 -28.63 21.53 49.89
CA ILE A 156 -29.60 21.81 50.98
C ILE A 156 -31.04 21.73 50.47
N GLU A 157 -31.27 22.12 49.22
CA GLU A 157 -32.57 22.05 48.55
C GLU A 157 -33.08 20.62 48.33
N TYR A 158 -32.19 19.67 48.04
CA TYR A 158 -32.56 18.25 47.94
C TYR A 158 -33.00 17.67 49.28
N LEU A 159 -32.36 18.10 50.39
CA LEU A 159 -32.76 17.71 51.74
C LEU A 159 -34.08 18.37 52.17
N LEU A 160 -34.36 19.59 51.69
CA LEU A 160 -35.63 20.29 51.89
C LEU A 160 -36.78 19.62 51.12
N GLU A 161 -36.54 19.17 49.89
CA GLU A 161 -37.52 18.45 49.08
C GLU A 161 -37.84 17.04 49.62
N ALA A 162 -36.97 16.46 50.46
CA ALA A 162 -37.25 15.21 51.18
C ALA A 162 -38.33 15.37 52.26
N GLY A 163 -38.83 16.58 52.50
CA GLY A 163 -39.93 16.85 53.42
C GLY A 163 -39.55 16.61 54.88
N LEU A 164 -38.30 16.91 55.24
CA LEU A 164 -37.82 16.81 56.62
C LEU A 164 -38.56 17.78 57.55
N SER A 165 -38.77 17.38 58.80
CA SER A 165 -39.20 18.33 59.84
C SER A 165 -38.13 19.40 60.10
N ASP A 166 -38.56 20.59 60.55
CA ASP A 166 -37.65 21.69 60.89
C ASP A 166 -36.62 21.28 61.96
N ALA A 167 -37.01 20.41 62.89
CA ALA A 167 -36.12 19.86 63.91
C ALA A 167 -35.04 18.93 63.32
N ALA A 168 -35.42 18.09 62.34
CA ALA A 168 -34.48 17.21 61.63
C ALA A 168 -33.51 18.00 60.75
N LEU A 169 -34.03 19.00 60.03
CA LEU A 169 -33.23 19.88 59.20
C LEU A 169 -32.25 20.71 60.05
N SER A 170 -32.72 21.25 61.18
CA SER A 170 -31.87 22.02 62.09
C SER A 170 -30.78 21.16 62.71
N ALA A 171 -31.09 19.93 63.14
CA ALA A 171 -30.08 18.98 63.63
C ALA A 171 -29.04 18.59 62.57
N LEU A 172 -29.46 18.42 61.31
CA LEU A 172 -28.57 18.18 60.18
C LEU A 172 -27.67 19.39 59.89
N LEU A 173 -28.22 20.59 59.79
CA LEU A 173 -27.45 21.82 59.58
C LEU A 173 -26.47 22.09 60.73
N HIS A 174 -26.84 21.75 61.97
CA HIS A 174 -25.95 21.85 63.14
C HIS A 174 -24.80 20.83 63.11
N ALA A 175 -25.05 19.62 62.61
CA ALA A 175 -24.03 18.60 62.40
C ALA A 175 -23.08 19.00 61.26
N ILE A 176 -23.62 19.52 60.14
CA ILE A 176 -22.86 20.02 58.98
C ILE A 176 -21.95 21.19 59.38
N THR A 177 -22.45 22.16 60.15
CA THR A 177 -21.65 23.30 60.66
C THR A 177 -20.56 22.87 61.64
N ARG A 178 -20.81 21.87 62.50
CA ARG A 178 -19.76 21.30 63.37
C ARG A 178 -18.65 20.58 62.59
N VAL A 179 -19.00 19.84 61.55
CA VAL A 179 -18.06 19.04 60.76
C VAL A 179 -17.22 19.89 59.80
N SER A 180 -17.77 21.01 59.31
CA SER A 180 -17.11 21.87 58.31
C SER A 180 -16.10 22.88 58.86
N GLN A 181 -15.99 23.05 60.20
CA GLN A 181 -15.11 24.05 60.85
C GLN A 181 -15.18 25.48 60.27
N LEU A 182 -16.25 25.84 59.56
CA LEU A 182 -16.41 27.18 59.01
C LEU A 182 -16.75 28.16 60.15
N PRO A 183 -16.01 29.27 60.31
CA PRO A 183 -16.36 30.30 61.28
C PRO A 183 -17.70 30.91 60.89
N GLY A 184 -18.54 31.17 61.90
CA GLY A 184 -19.97 31.37 61.72
C GLY A 184 -20.33 32.66 60.98
N ASP A 185 -20.58 32.53 59.68
CA ASP A 185 -21.36 33.49 58.92
C ASP A 185 -22.70 32.87 58.50
N ALA A 186 -23.74 33.71 58.50
CA ALA A 186 -25.13 33.32 58.27
C ALA A 186 -25.31 32.59 56.92
N LEU A 187 -26.08 31.49 56.94
CA LEU A 187 -26.43 30.69 55.76
C LEU A 187 -26.99 31.57 54.64
N PRO A 188 -26.51 31.42 53.38
CA PRO A 188 -27.02 32.18 52.26
C PRO A 188 -28.48 31.79 51.95
N THR A 189 -29.35 32.78 51.81
CA THR A 189 -30.75 32.60 51.44
C THR A 189 -30.84 32.02 50.02
N LEU A 190 -31.27 30.75 49.91
CA LEU A 190 -31.51 30.04 48.66
C LEU A 190 -32.68 30.67 47.88
N ALA A 191 -32.38 31.49 46.88
CA ALA A 191 -33.37 32.08 45.97
C ALA A 191 -33.21 31.66 44.50
N VAL A 192 -32.39 30.65 44.19
CA VAL A 192 -32.18 30.19 42.81
C VAL A 192 -32.64 28.74 42.69
N LYS A 193 -33.82 28.53 42.08
CA LYS A 193 -34.27 27.19 41.67
C LYS A 193 -33.21 26.54 40.76
N PRO A 194 -32.76 25.31 41.04
CA PRO A 194 -31.78 24.61 40.23
C PRO A 194 -32.43 24.32 38.87
N GLN A 195 -31.76 24.79 37.82
CA GLN A 195 -32.22 24.57 36.45
C GLN A 195 -31.97 23.10 36.08
N ASP A 196 -33.02 22.41 35.67
CA ASP A 196 -32.94 21.07 35.09
C ASP A 196 -32.28 21.17 33.70
N ARG A 197 -30.96 20.99 33.66
CA ARG A 197 -30.16 21.09 32.44
C ARG A 197 -29.91 19.71 31.87
N SER A 198 -29.94 19.62 30.54
CA SER A 198 -29.49 18.43 29.82
C SER A 198 -28.08 18.04 30.23
N LEU A 199 -27.81 16.73 30.31
CA LEU A 199 -26.47 16.19 30.47
C LEU A 199 -25.51 16.59 29.34
N TYR A 200 -26.06 17.08 28.22
CA TYR A 200 -25.31 17.56 27.06
C TYR A 200 -25.42 19.10 26.92
N ALA A 201 -25.84 19.81 27.98
CA ALA A 201 -25.80 21.26 27.99
C ALA A 201 -24.34 21.75 27.85
N GLY A 202 -24.08 22.59 26.85
CA GLY A 202 -22.74 23.13 26.54
C GLY A 202 -22.08 22.52 25.30
N PHE A 203 -22.66 21.49 24.69
CA PHE A 203 -22.26 21.03 23.35
C PHE A 203 -22.83 21.96 22.26
N PRO A 204 -22.13 22.15 21.13
CA PRO A 204 -22.67 22.88 19.98
C PRO A 204 -23.98 22.24 19.48
N GLU A 205 -24.99 23.07 19.18
CA GLU A 205 -26.26 22.61 18.60
C GLU A 205 -26.00 21.89 17.26
N GLY A 206 -26.68 20.77 17.00
CA GLY A 206 -26.57 20.03 15.75
C GLY A 206 -25.38 19.06 15.65
N LEU A 207 -24.34 19.18 16.50
CA LEU A 207 -23.13 18.35 16.41
C LEU A 207 -23.41 16.84 16.57
N LEU A 208 -24.34 16.49 17.46
CA LEU A 208 -24.65 15.10 17.80
C LEU A 208 -25.89 14.58 17.03
N ASP A 209 -26.65 15.46 16.39
CA ASP A 209 -27.88 15.13 15.67
C ASP A 209 -27.70 14.04 14.59
N PRO A 210 -26.61 14.04 13.79
CA PRO A 210 -26.37 13.00 12.81
C PRO A 210 -25.71 11.75 13.42
N LEU A 211 -25.75 11.56 14.73
CA LEU A 211 -25.23 10.38 15.42
C LEU A 211 -26.33 9.56 16.10
N ILE A 212 -26.05 8.29 16.34
CA ILE A 212 -26.94 7.34 17.00
C ILE A 212 -26.21 6.72 18.19
N VAL A 213 -26.96 6.49 19.26
CA VAL A 213 -26.57 5.64 20.38
C VAL A 213 -27.08 4.22 20.12
N PRO A 214 -26.18 3.25 19.83
CA PRO A 214 -26.58 1.86 19.67
C PRO A 214 -26.96 1.24 21.03
N ASP A 215 -27.89 0.28 21.00
CA ASP A 215 -28.29 -0.55 22.15
C ASP A 215 -28.61 0.27 23.42
N PHE A 216 -29.46 1.29 23.30
CA PHE A 216 -29.83 2.11 24.45
C PHE A 216 -30.56 1.25 25.51
N PRO A 217 -30.01 1.07 26.73
CA PRO A 217 -30.50 0.03 27.64
C PRO A 217 -31.81 0.41 28.37
N PHE A 218 -32.30 1.63 28.18
CA PHE A 218 -33.32 2.24 29.03
C PHE A 218 -34.53 2.75 28.24
N PRO A 219 -35.32 1.87 27.57
CA PRO A 219 -36.47 2.25 26.72
C PRO A 219 -37.47 3.18 27.42
N ALA A 220 -37.74 2.95 28.70
CA ALA A 220 -38.67 3.75 29.49
C ALA A 220 -38.32 5.25 29.51
N LEU A 221 -37.04 5.61 29.38
CA LEU A 221 -36.60 7.02 29.32
C LEU A 221 -36.94 7.71 28.00
N LEU A 222 -37.25 6.93 26.96
CA LEU A 222 -37.61 7.44 25.64
C LEU A 222 -39.13 7.59 25.47
N GLY A 223 -39.92 7.20 26.47
CA GLY A 223 -41.39 7.22 26.41
C GLY A 223 -41.99 6.12 25.52
N PHE A 224 -41.19 5.18 25.02
CA PHE A 224 -41.64 4.05 24.22
C PHE A 224 -41.72 2.79 25.08
N VAL A 225 -42.90 2.17 25.16
CA VAL A 225 -43.10 0.94 25.96
C VAL A 225 -42.66 -0.30 25.18
N ASP A 226 -42.69 -0.28 23.84
CA ASP A 226 -42.43 -1.45 22.98
C ASP A 226 -41.56 -1.19 21.72
N ALA A 227 -40.87 -0.05 21.60
CA ALA A 227 -40.04 0.25 20.44
C ALA A 227 -38.63 -0.38 20.56
N PRO A 228 -38.03 -0.88 19.45
CA PRO A 228 -36.67 -1.42 19.49
C PRO A 228 -35.66 -0.31 19.85
N THR A 229 -34.94 -0.48 20.96
CA THR A 229 -33.88 0.43 21.42
C THR A 229 -32.51 0.17 20.79
N SER A 230 -32.46 -0.68 19.76
CA SER A 230 -31.22 -1.07 19.09
C SER A 230 -30.45 0.11 18.49
N ALA A 231 -31.15 1.19 18.11
CA ALA A 231 -30.55 2.41 17.60
C ALA A 231 -31.41 3.63 17.94
N VAL A 232 -30.91 4.53 18.79
CA VAL A 232 -31.62 5.76 19.20
C VAL A 232 -30.85 6.99 18.72
N ALA A 233 -31.53 7.94 18.08
CA ALA A 233 -30.89 9.18 17.65
C ALA A 233 -30.34 9.94 18.87
N TRP A 234 -29.11 10.44 18.76
CA TRP A 234 -28.42 11.08 19.89
C TRP A 234 -29.16 12.31 20.39
N ASN A 235 -29.84 13.06 19.50
CA ASN A 235 -30.66 14.21 19.86
C ASN A 235 -31.85 13.88 20.78
N VAL A 236 -32.35 12.64 20.76
CA VAL A 236 -33.38 12.15 21.69
C VAL A 236 -32.74 11.85 23.04
N VAL A 237 -31.60 11.16 23.05
CA VAL A 237 -30.82 10.87 24.26
C VAL A 237 -30.33 12.16 24.93
N ALA A 238 -29.98 13.17 24.13
CA ALA A 238 -29.50 14.46 24.59
C ALA A 238 -30.57 15.28 25.32
N LYS A 239 -31.86 14.95 25.17
CA LYS A 239 -32.95 15.58 25.91
C LYS A 239 -33.19 14.94 27.28
N ILE A 240 -32.53 13.83 27.59
CA ILE A 240 -32.65 13.14 28.89
C ILE A 240 -31.82 13.90 29.94
N THR A 241 -32.46 14.28 31.04
CA THR A 241 -31.82 14.91 32.20
C THR A 241 -31.78 13.92 33.35
N GLU A 242 -30.87 14.10 34.32
CA GLU A 242 -30.85 13.26 35.52
C GLU A 242 -32.20 13.31 36.25
N ARG A 243 -32.84 14.47 36.28
CA ARG A 243 -34.18 14.65 36.84
C ARG A 243 -35.23 13.84 36.07
N SER A 244 -35.19 13.82 34.74
CA SER A 244 -36.12 13.03 33.95
C SER A 244 -35.90 11.52 34.14
N VAL A 245 -34.65 11.09 34.35
CA VAL A 245 -34.34 9.70 34.71
C VAL A 245 -34.95 9.31 36.04
N ILE A 246 -34.72 10.11 37.09
CA ILE A 246 -35.23 9.83 38.44
C ILE A 246 -36.77 9.90 38.45
N LYS A 247 -37.37 10.84 37.71
CA LYS A 247 -38.84 10.95 37.58
C LYS A 247 -39.45 9.73 36.90
N THR A 248 -38.81 9.19 35.87
CA THR A 248 -39.35 8.10 35.06
C THR A 248 -39.05 6.71 35.65
N LEU A 249 -37.87 6.50 36.23
CA LEU A 249 -37.43 5.20 36.75
C LEU A 249 -37.46 5.09 38.28
N GLY A 250 -37.84 6.17 38.98
CA GLY A 250 -37.72 6.29 40.43
C GLY A 250 -36.26 6.34 40.90
N PHE A 251 -36.03 6.59 42.18
CA PHE A 251 -34.68 6.50 42.76
C PHE A 251 -34.32 5.03 43.00
N SER A 252 -33.80 4.37 41.97
CA SER A 252 -33.52 2.93 41.93
C SER A 252 -32.12 2.62 41.39
N VAL A 253 -31.63 1.39 41.62
CA VAL A 253 -30.36 0.92 41.03
C VAL A 253 -30.39 1.04 39.50
N THR A 254 -31.54 0.84 38.88
CA THR A 254 -31.74 1.01 37.43
C THR A 254 -31.57 2.47 37.00
N ALA A 255 -32.10 3.43 37.77
CA ALA A 255 -31.93 4.86 37.50
C ALA A 255 -30.47 5.30 37.64
N LEU A 256 -29.75 4.82 38.66
CA LEU A 256 -28.32 5.10 38.84
C LEU A 256 -27.48 4.51 37.69
N ARG A 257 -27.78 3.29 37.24
CA ARG A 257 -27.15 2.69 36.04
C ARG A 257 -27.44 3.51 34.78
N ALA A 258 -28.65 4.03 34.64
CA ALA A 258 -29.01 4.89 33.51
C ALA A 258 -28.22 6.20 33.51
N ILE A 259 -28.10 6.87 34.65
CA ILE A 259 -27.29 8.09 34.79
C ILE A 259 -25.82 7.79 34.48
N GLN A 260 -25.26 6.71 35.04
CA GLN A 260 -23.88 6.31 34.78
C GLN A 260 -23.63 6.03 33.28
N TYR A 261 -24.57 5.37 32.61
CA TYR A 261 -24.51 5.13 31.18
C TYR A 261 -24.55 6.44 30.37
N LEU A 262 -25.45 7.36 30.73
CA LEU A 262 -25.56 8.67 30.09
C LEU A 262 -24.29 9.52 30.28
N TRP A 263 -23.64 9.50 31.44
CA TRP A 263 -22.33 10.13 31.65
C TRP A 263 -21.22 9.47 30.82
N GLY A 264 -21.28 8.15 30.64
CA GLY A 264 -20.40 7.44 29.73
C GLY A 264 -20.55 7.92 28.29
N LEU A 265 -21.80 8.12 27.84
CA LEU A 265 -22.09 8.70 26.54
C LEU A 265 -21.69 10.18 26.45
N GLN A 266 -21.88 10.96 27.50
CA GLN A 266 -21.44 12.36 27.56
C GLN A 266 -19.93 12.48 27.36
N ARG A 267 -19.12 11.59 27.96
CA ARG A 267 -17.68 11.53 27.71
C ARG A 267 -17.34 11.21 26.25
N ARG A 268 -18.09 10.31 25.60
CA ARG A 268 -17.95 10.02 24.17
C ARG A 268 -18.31 11.23 23.31
N ALA A 269 -19.42 11.90 23.62
CA ALA A 269 -19.79 13.16 22.98
C ALA A 269 -18.71 14.23 23.16
N GLY A 270 -18.10 14.30 24.35
CA GLY A 270 -16.93 15.14 24.66
C GLY A 270 -15.78 14.91 23.69
N ALA A 271 -15.37 13.65 23.52
CA ALA A 271 -14.31 13.28 22.58
C ALA A 271 -14.66 13.64 21.12
N ILE A 272 -15.91 13.45 20.71
CA ILE A 272 -16.38 13.83 19.37
C ILE A 272 -16.35 15.36 19.19
N ALA A 273 -16.75 16.12 20.21
CA ALA A 273 -16.71 17.57 20.18
C ALA A 273 -15.29 18.13 20.18
N GLU A 274 -14.39 17.55 20.97
CA GLU A 274 -12.96 17.89 20.95
C GLU A 274 -12.33 17.59 19.59
N SER A 275 -12.67 16.45 18.99
CA SER A 275 -12.23 16.06 17.66
C SER A 275 -12.76 16.99 16.57
N ALA A 276 -14.05 17.34 16.61
CA ALA A 276 -14.66 18.31 15.71
C ALA A 276 -14.05 19.73 15.88
N ALA A 277 -13.73 20.12 17.12
CA ALA A 277 -13.11 21.42 17.41
C ALA A 277 -11.63 21.49 16.98
N ALA A 278 -10.89 20.37 17.02
CA ALA A 278 -9.50 20.29 16.58
C ALA A 278 -9.35 20.05 15.06
N GLY A 279 -10.40 19.54 14.41
CA GLY A 279 -10.45 19.21 13.00
C GLY A 279 -11.00 20.34 12.12
N ILE A 280 -11.83 19.96 11.15
CA ILE A 280 -12.53 20.90 10.30
C ILE A 280 -13.80 21.40 11.01
N PRO A 281 -14.08 22.72 11.03
CA PRO A 281 -15.29 23.26 11.64
C PRO A 281 -16.56 22.62 11.07
N THR A 282 -17.56 22.37 11.92
CA THR A 282 -18.85 21.78 11.52
C THR A 282 -19.57 22.58 10.43
N ASP A 283 -19.38 23.90 10.37
CA ASP A 283 -19.97 24.75 9.33
C ASP A 283 -19.43 24.41 7.92
N SER A 284 -18.22 23.82 7.84
CA SER A 284 -17.67 23.33 6.57
C SER A 284 -18.31 22.02 6.11
N TYR A 285 -19.09 21.36 6.97
CA TYR A 285 -19.88 20.17 6.64
C TYR A 285 -21.28 20.51 6.12
N LEU A 286 -21.56 21.77 5.77
CA LEU A 286 -22.79 22.17 5.08
C LEU A 286 -22.79 21.79 3.59
N ASP A 287 -21.61 21.55 3.03
CA ASP A 287 -21.42 21.16 1.64
C ASP A 287 -20.13 20.32 1.51
N PHE A 288 -20.13 19.30 0.65
CA PHE A 288 -18.98 18.41 0.52
C PHE A 288 -17.78 19.07 -0.15
N ASP A 289 -18.01 19.94 -1.15
CA ASP A 289 -16.92 20.66 -1.80
C ASP A 289 -16.31 21.66 -0.81
N LEU A 290 -17.12 22.33 0.00
CA LEU A 290 -16.64 23.22 1.07
C LEU A 290 -15.80 22.45 2.12
N LEU A 291 -16.23 21.25 2.50
CA LEU A 291 -15.48 20.36 3.39
C LEU A 291 -14.11 20.02 2.78
N LEU A 292 -14.10 19.63 1.50
CA LEU A 292 -12.87 19.26 0.79
C LEU A 292 -11.93 20.46 0.65
N ASP A 293 -12.45 21.64 0.30
CA ASP A 293 -11.70 22.88 0.23
C ASP A 293 -11.04 23.20 1.57
N ARG A 294 -11.81 23.09 2.66
CA ARG A 294 -11.29 23.36 3.99
C ARG A 294 -10.23 22.34 4.41
N TYR A 295 -10.41 21.08 4.05
CA TYR A 295 -9.41 20.04 4.25
C TYR A 295 -8.10 20.35 3.49
N LEU A 296 -8.20 20.71 2.21
CA LEU A 296 -7.04 21.08 1.40
C LEU A 296 -6.32 22.31 1.95
N GLN A 297 -7.07 23.28 2.50
CA GLN A 297 -6.50 24.45 3.16
C GLN A 297 -5.76 24.10 4.45
N VAL A 298 -6.37 23.34 5.36
CA VAL A 298 -5.77 23.00 6.67
C VAL A 298 -4.53 22.12 6.51
N THR A 299 -4.50 21.27 5.47
CA THR A 299 -3.32 20.44 5.18
C THR A 299 -2.15 21.22 4.55
N ARG A 300 -2.35 22.47 4.11
CA ARG A 300 -1.26 23.34 3.64
C ARG A 300 -0.56 23.99 4.83
N LYS A 301 0.76 23.77 4.94
CA LYS A 301 1.60 24.55 5.86
C LYS A 301 1.63 26.01 5.39
N ASP A 302 1.53 26.96 6.31
CA ASP A 302 1.37 28.43 6.14
C ASP A 302 2.36 29.16 5.19
N VAL A 303 3.29 28.48 4.53
CA VAL A 303 4.38 29.09 3.74
C VAL A 303 3.99 29.40 2.29
N ASP A 304 2.86 28.90 1.78
CA ASP A 304 2.49 28.99 0.34
C ASP A 304 1.12 29.69 0.12
N ARG A 305 0.77 30.71 0.92
CA ARG A 305 -0.53 31.41 0.83
C ARG A 305 -0.77 32.13 -0.51
N ASP A 306 0.26 32.39 -1.32
CA ASP A 306 0.18 33.30 -2.48
C ASP A 306 0.03 32.63 -3.86
N ASN A 307 -0.05 31.30 -3.97
CA ASN A 307 -0.09 30.64 -5.28
C ASN A 307 -1.48 30.09 -5.64
N SER A 308 -2.45 30.99 -5.89
CA SER A 308 -3.84 30.65 -6.28
C SER A 308 -3.90 29.60 -7.39
N LYS A 309 -3.08 29.72 -8.43
CA LYS A 309 -3.03 28.73 -9.53
C LYS A 309 -2.68 27.32 -9.09
N ARG A 310 -1.80 27.19 -8.09
CA ARG A 310 -1.45 25.88 -7.51
C ARG A 310 -2.59 25.34 -6.67
N SER A 311 -3.34 26.21 -6.00
CA SER A 311 -4.51 25.80 -5.24
C SER A 311 -5.57 25.19 -6.15
N ASP A 312 -5.86 25.88 -7.23
CA ASP A 312 -6.85 25.49 -8.22
C ASP A 312 -6.45 24.18 -8.92
N LEU A 313 -5.15 24.00 -9.20
CA LEU A 313 -4.60 22.74 -9.71
C LEU A 313 -4.73 21.59 -8.70
N GLU A 314 -4.41 21.82 -7.42
CA GLU A 314 -4.57 20.79 -6.38
C GLU A 314 -6.04 20.37 -6.24
N HIS A 315 -6.97 21.33 -6.28
CA HIS A 315 -8.41 21.06 -6.23
C HIS A 315 -8.89 20.24 -7.44
N ARG A 316 -8.45 20.63 -8.64
CA ARG A 316 -8.80 19.94 -9.89
C ARG A 316 -8.21 18.54 -9.98
N LEU A 317 -7.00 18.31 -9.45
CA LEU A 317 -6.39 16.98 -9.36
C LEU A 317 -7.16 16.02 -8.46
N VAL A 318 -7.71 16.49 -7.34
CA VAL A 318 -8.52 15.64 -6.46
C VAL A 318 -9.85 15.25 -7.10
N ARG A 319 -10.47 16.15 -7.87
CA ARG A 319 -11.75 15.94 -8.54
C ARG A 319 -11.66 15.12 -9.83
N GLU A 320 -10.72 15.45 -10.72
CA GLU A 320 -10.73 14.95 -12.10
C GLU A 320 -9.80 13.74 -12.32
N HIS A 321 -8.70 13.61 -11.55
CA HIS A 321 -7.65 12.63 -11.88
C HIS A 321 -7.96 11.18 -11.47
N ASN A 322 -9.04 10.96 -10.71
CA ASN A 322 -9.45 9.63 -10.22
C ASN A 322 -10.83 9.20 -10.71
N SER A 323 -11.43 9.92 -11.68
CA SER A 323 -12.71 9.50 -12.26
C SER A 323 -12.50 8.45 -13.34
N PRO A 324 -13.10 7.24 -13.24
CA PRO A 324 -13.06 6.26 -14.31
C PRO A 324 -14.04 6.58 -15.46
N HIS A 325 -14.96 7.55 -15.30
CA HIS A 325 -16.12 7.70 -16.20
C HIS A 325 -16.40 9.09 -16.78
N HIS A 326 -15.57 10.11 -16.54
CA HIS A 326 -15.60 11.34 -17.34
C HIS A 326 -14.18 11.77 -17.72
N HIS A 327 -14.04 12.27 -18.96
CA HIS A 327 -12.80 12.62 -19.67
C HIS A 327 -11.54 12.61 -18.81
N ASN A 328 -10.70 11.59 -19.00
CA ASN A 328 -9.32 11.54 -18.47
C ASN A 328 -8.57 12.77 -18.98
N VAL A 329 -8.68 13.89 -18.27
CA VAL A 329 -7.91 15.09 -18.58
C VAL A 329 -6.46 14.68 -18.39
N SER A 330 -5.73 14.64 -19.49
CA SER A 330 -4.35 14.21 -19.48
C SER A 330 -3.54 15.18 -18.61
N LEU A 331 -2.50 14.68 -17.94
CA LEU A 331 -1.55 15.57 -17.22
C LEU A 331 -0.97 16.65 -18.14
N GLN A 332 -1.01 16.44 -19.46
CA GLN A 332 -0.60 17.41 -20.47
C GLN A 332 -1.64 18.52 -20.68
N GLU A 333 -2.93 18.20 -20.68
CA GLU A 333 -4.03 19.19 -20.72
C GLU A 333 -4.07 19.99 -19.42
N LEU A 334 -3.99 19.34 -18.25
CA LEU A 334 -3.83 20.05 -16.97
C LEU A 334 -2.57 20.91 -16.95
N GLY A 335 -1.48 20.45 -17.56
CA GLY A 335 -0.27 21.25 -17.71
C GLY A 335 -0.52 22.53 -18.53
N LYS A 336 -1.19 22.41 -19.68
CA LYS A 336 -1.53 23.55 -20.55
C LYS A 336 -2.44 24.54 -19.83
N ASP A 337 -3.50 24.06 -19.18
CA ASP A 337 -4.51 24.89 -18.52
C ASP A 337 -3.91 25.74 -17.38
N PHE A 338 -2.93 25.19 -16.67
CA PHE A 338 -2.30 25.87 -15.53
C PHE A 338 -0.93 26.49 -15.86
N GLY A 339 -0.49 26.42 -17.13
CA GLY A 339 0.80 26.96 -17.58
C GLY A 339 2.02 26.27 -16.95
N VAL A 340 1.93 24.97 -16.68
CA VAL A 340 2.98 24.15 -16.06
C VAL A 340 3.26 22.89 -16.90
N SER A 341 4.44 22.29 -16.77
CA SER A 341 4.73 21.05 -17.49
C SER A 341 3.92 19.87 -16.93
N SER A 342 3.63 18.86 -17.74
CA SER A 342 2.97 17.62 -17.29
C SER A 342 3.74 16.93 -16.16
N GLU A 343 5.07 16.97 -16.19
CA GLU A 343 5.91 16.47 -15.09
C GLU A 343 5.75 17.33 -13.83
N ARG A 344 5.57 18.64 -13.96
CA ARG A 344 5.29 19.51 -12.81
C ARG A 344 3.92 19.21 -12.20
N VAL A 345 2.89 18.95 -13.01
CA VAL A 345 1.59 18.49 -12.53
C VAL A 345 1.74 17.17 -11.76
N ARG A 346 2.44 16.18 -12.33
CA ARG A 346 2.71 14.89 -11.67
C ARG A 346 3.44 15.06 -10.33
N GLN A 347 4.43 15.94 -10.26
CA GLN A 347 5.14 16.23 -9.00
C GLN A 347 4.23 16.86 -7.95
N ILE A 348 3.34 17.79 -8.36
CA ILE A 348 2.37 18.42 -7.47
C ILE A 348 1.37 17.38 -6.96
N GLU A 349 0.88 16.51 -7.84
CA GLU A 349 -0.05 15.42 -7.51
C GLU A 349 0.56 14.43 -6.51
N VAL A 350 1.77 13.91 -6.77
CA VAL A 350 2.44 12.97 -5.86
C VAL A 350 2.68 13.62 -4.49
N LYS A 351 3.06 14.91 -4.47
CA LYS A 351 3.26 15.66 -3.23
C LYS A 351 1.94 15.89 -2.49
N LEU A 352 0.87 16.17 -3.22
CA LEU A 352 -0.49 16.33 -2.70
C LEU A 352 -0.98 15.02 -2.07
N LEU A 353 -0.95 13.91 -2.80
CA LEU A 353 -1.41 12.61 -2.31
C LEU A 353 -0.62 12.15 -1.07
N ARG A 354 0.71 12.31 -1.05
CA ARG A 354 1.52 12.04 0.16
C ARG A 354 1.13 12.92 1.34
N ARG A 355 0.73 14.16 1.09
CA ARG A 355 0.28 15.10 2.12
C ARG A 355 -1.09 14.69 2.65
N LEU A 356 -2.05 14.37 1.77
CA LEU A 356 -3.40 13.98 2.17
C LEU A 356 -3.42 12.62 2.89
N ASN A 357 -2.52 11.70 2.52
CA ASN A 357 -2.38 10.38 3.13
C ASN A 357 -1.50 10.36 4.40
N ASN A 358 -1.25 11.51 5.02
CA ASN A 358 -0.50 11.59 6.27
C ASN A 358 -1.47 11.46 7.46
N ASP A 359 -1.20 10.54 8.39
CA ASP A 359 -2.02 10.30 9.59
C ASP A 359 -2.35 11.57 10.37
N ALA A 360 -1.42 12.51 10.48
CA ALA A 360 -1.66 13.78 11.18
C ALA A 360 -2.71 14.64 10.46
N ASN A 361 -2.72 14.59 9.13
CA ASN A 361 -3.67 15.33 8.31
C ASN A 361 -5.03 14.63 8.28
N LEU A 362 -5.06 13.29 8.20
CA LEU A 362 -6.30 12.51 8.23
C LEU A 362 -7.11 12.71 9.51
N LYS A 363 -6.45 13.04 10.63
CA LYS A 363 -7.13 13.40 11.89
C LYS A 363 -8.03 14.63 11.79
N HIS A 364 -7.77 15.54 10.85
CA HIS A 364 -8.66 16.68 10.63
C HIS A 364 -10.04 16.26 10.11
N LEU A 365 -10.15 15.04 9.56
CA LEU A 365 -11.39 14.45 9.06
C LEU A 365 -12.04 13.46 10.05
N ASP A 366 -11.59 13.40 11.31
CA ASP A 366 -12.10 12.44 12.29
C ASP A 366 -13.63 12.45 12.44
N TYR A 367 -14.26 13.64 12.39
CA TYR A 367 -15.72 13.73 12.41
C TYR A 367 -16.36 13.06 11.18
N LEU A 368 -15.78 13.26 9.97
CA LEU A 368 -16.23 12.57 8.76
C LEU A 368 -16.06 11.05 8.89
N TRP A 369 -14.95 10.59 9.46
CA TRP A 369 -14.70 9.16 9.70
C TRP A 369 -15.72 8.54 10.64
N HIS A 370 -16.17 9.27 11.67
CA HIS A 370 -17.25 8.80 12.53
C HIS A 370 -18.59 8.65 11.79
N LEU A 371 -18.94 9.59 10.90
CA LEU A 371 -20.13 9.49 10.07
C LEU A 371 -20.05 8.31 9.09
N LEU A 372 -18.91 8.15 8.43
CA LEU A 372 -18.66 7.06 7.48
C LEU A 372 -18.63 5.69 8.18
N ASP A 373 -17.97 5.56 9.33
CA ASP A 373 -17.97 4.35 10.15
C ASP A 373 -19.41 3.93 10.49
N ARG A 374 -20.26 4.89 10.90
CA ARG A 374 -21.68 4.64 11.15
C ARG A 374 -22.40 4.13 9.90
N LEU A 375 -22.27 4.84 8.77
CA LEU A 375 -22.96 4.46 7.53
C LEU A 375 -22.52 3.07 7.05
N MET A 376 -21.24 2.77 7.16
CA MET A 376 -20.69 1.47 6.81
C MET A 376 -21.23 0.36 7.72
N ILE A 377 -21.17 0.54 9.05
CA ILE A 377 -21.66 -0.44 10.02
C ILE A 377 -23.16 -0.71 9.83
N THR A 378 -23.96 0.35 9.66
CA THR A 378 -25.41 0.22 9.44
C THR A 378 -25.77 -0.48 8.14
N GLY A 379 -24.84 -0.57 7.19
CA GLY A 379 -24.94 -1.32 5.93
C GLY A 379 -24.50 -2.79 6.01
N GLY A 380 -24.00 -3.26 7.16
CA GLY A 380 -23.37 -4.58 7.30
C GLY A 380 -21.86 -4.58 7.01
N GLY A 381 -21.23 -3.40 6.97
CA GLY A 381 -19.80 -3.21 6.77
C GLY A 381 -19.36 -3.03 5.32
N THR A 382 -20.28 -3.04 4.36
CA THR A 382 -20.02 -2.74 2.95
C THR A 382 -21.16 -1.90 2.38
N ARG A 383 -20.84 -0.99 1.47
CA ARG A 383 -21.81 -0.17 0.71
C ARG A 383 -21.28 0.15 -0.68
N TYR A 384 -22.19 0.45 -1.60
CA TYR A 384 -21.78 1.12 -2.83
C TYR A 384 -21.48 2.61 -2.54
N ALA A 385 -20.61 3.21 -3.36
CA ALA A 385 -20.24 4.61 -3.20
C ALA A 385 -21.47 5.53 -3.33
N TYR A 386 -22.33 5.31 -4.32
CA TYR A 386 -23.58 6.09 -4.46
C TYR A 386 -24.49 6.03 -3.22
N GLU A 387 -24.60 4.88 -2.54
CA GLU A 387 -25.42 4.73 -1.34
C GLU A 387 -24.87 5.59 -0.19
N LEU A 388 -23.54 5.64 -0.07
CA LEU A 388 -22.87 6.49 0.92
C LEU A 388 -23.03 7.96 0.58
N CYS A 389 -22.88 8.33 -0.68
CA CYS A 389 -23.08 9.71 -1.13
C CYS A 389 -24.50 10.21 -0.81
N LEU A 390 -25.53 9.44 -1.16
CA LEU A 390 -26.92 9.77 -0.85
C LEU A 390 -27.19 9.80 0.66
N SER A 391 -26.58 8.87 1.42
CA SER A 391 -26.72 8.85 2.88
C SER A 391 -26.07 10.07 3.54
N LEU A 392 -24.89 10.48 3.08
CA LEU A 392 -24.20 11.68 3.55
C LEU A 392 -24.98 12.95 3.19
N GLN A 393 -25.54 13.01 1.98
CA GLN A 393 -26.40 14.10 1.55
C GLN A 393 -27.60 14.25 2.48
N ALA A 394 -28.34 13.15 2.69
CA ALA A 394 -29.52 13.15 3.55
C ALA A 394 -29.19 13.48 5.00
N MET A 395 -28.06 12.98 5.51
CA MET A 395 -27.64 13.19 6.91
C MET A 395 -27.21 14.62 7.21
N ASN A 396 -26.53 15.28 6.27
CA ASN A 396 -26.01 16.64 6.46
C ASN A 396 -26.89 17.72 5.79
N GLY A 397 -27.96 17.32 5.10
CA GLY A 397 -28.85 18.25 4.40
C GLY A 397 -28.21 18.92 3.18
N TRP A 398 -27.26 18.26 2.51
CA TRP A 398 -26.56 18.84 1.36
C TRP A 398 -27.48 19.01 0.16
N SER A 399 -27.26 20.11 -0.57
CA SER A 399 -28.02 20.43 -1.80
C SER A 399 -27.79 19.39 -2.91
N SER A 400 -26.62 18.75 -2.92
CA SER A 400 -26.25 17.70 -3.87
C SER A 400 -25.42 16.61 -3.19
N PRO A 401 -25.44 15.36 -3.70
CA PRO A 401 -24.61 14.29 -3.17
C PRO A 401 -23.14 14.50 -3.57
N PRO A 402 -22.18 14.05 -2.74
CA PRO A 402 -20.76 14.11 -3.08
C PRO A 402 -20.45 13.19 -4.28
N SER A 403 -19.39 13.51 -5.02
CA SER A 403 -18.87 12.62 -6.07
C SER A 403 -18.44 11.28 -5.47
N GLU A 404 -18.93 10.18 -6.05
CA GLU A 404 -18.60 8.82 -5.65
C GLU A 404 -17.10 8.55 -5.68
N GLU A 405 -16.43 9.06 -6.71
CA GLU A 405 -15.00 8.91 -6.94
C GLU A 405 -14.18 9.71 -5.95
N THR A 406 -14.58 10.95 -5.69
CA THR A 406 -13.91 11.81 -4.71
C THR A 406 -14.02 11.20 -3.32
N LEU A 407 -15.20 10.68 -2.95
CA LEU A 407 -15.39 9.97 -1.70
C LEU A 407 -14.57 8.67 -1.65
N ALA A 408 -14.49 7.92 -2.75
CA ALA A 408 -13.68 6.71 -2.88
C ALA A 408 -12.19 6.97 -2.67
N VAL A 409 -11.65 8.04 -3.26
CA VAL A 409 -10.25 8.45 -3.05
C VAL A 409 -10.01 8.81 -1.58
N LEU A 410 -10.91 9.61 -1.00
CA LEU A 410 -10.79 10.07 0.38
C LEU A 410 -10.80 8.89 1.36
N MET A 411 -11.77 7.99 1.22
CA MET A 411 -11.86 6.76 2.03
C MET A 411 -10.67 5.83 1.79
N GLY A 412 -10.11 5.81 0.58
CA GLY A 412 -8.91 5.04 0.24
C GLY A 412 -7.64 5.48 0.98
N PHE A 413 -7.60 6.69 1.54
CA PHE A 413 -6.49 7.13 2.41
C PHE A 413 -6.55 6.53 3.81
N SER A 414 -7.72 6.07 4.27
CA SER A 414 -7.87 5.48 5.59
C SER A 414 -7.69 3.96 5.54
N PRO A 415 -6.82 3.36 6.38
CA PRO A 415 -6.63 1.90 6.43
C PRO A 415 -7.86 1.13 6.93
N LYS A 416 -8.88 1.83 7.47
CA LYS A 416 -10.15 1.24 7.90
C LYS A 416 -11.04 0.80 6.74
N TYR A 417 -10.84 1.34 5.55
CA TYR A 417 -11.68 1.07 4.39
C TYR A 417 -10.87 0.44 3.25
N ARG A 418 -11.53 -0.45 2.51
CA ARG A 418 -11.04 -1.01 1.25
C ARG A 418 -11.98 -0.54 0.15
N VAL A 419 -11.40 0.01 -0.92
CA VAL A 419 -12.13 0.54 -2.08
C VAL A 419 -11.85 -0.35 -3.29
N ALA A 420 -12.90 -0.95 -3.85
CA ALA A 420 -12.80 -1.77 -5.04
C ALA A 420 -12.91 -0.90 -6.30
N THR A 421 -11.83 -0.24 -6.69
CA THR A 421 -11.81 0.70 -7.83
C THR A 421 -12.09 0.08 -9.20
N LYS A 422 -12.14 -1.25 -9.29
CA LYS A 422 -12.45 -2.01 -10.51
C LYS A 422 -13.89 -2.53 -10.55
N SER A 423 -14.66 -2.39 -9.47
CA SER A 423 -16.08 -2.77 -9.47
C SER A 423 -16.91 -1.65 -10.09
N SER A 424 -17.93 -2.03 -10.86
CA SER A 424 -18.98 -1.11 -11.31
C SER A 424 -20.32 -1.72 -10.89
N PRO A 425 -21.06 -1.11 -9.96
CA PRO A 425 -20.77 0.16 -9.27
C PRO A 425 -19.58 0.10 -8.28
N LEU A 426 -19.03 1.27 -7.92
CA LEU A 426 -17.90 1.39 -6.98
C LEU A 426 -18.31 0.89 -5.59
N ARG A 427 -17.50 -0.01 -5.01
CA ARG A 427 -17.79 -0.64 -3.72
C ARG A 427 -16.77 -0.28 -2.65
N MET A 428 -17.26 0.02 -1.45
CA MET A 428 -16.49 0.33 -0.26
C MET A 428 -16.76 -0.72 0.82
N THR A 429 -15.73 -1.14 1.54
CA THR A 429 -15.82 -2.23 2.52
C THR A 429 -14.96 -1.92 3.75
N LEU A 430 -15.44 -2.23 4.96
CA LEU A 430 -14.64 -2.15 6.18
C LEU A 430 -13.55 -3.23 6.19
N THR A 431 -12.35 -2.89 6.65
CA THR A 431 -11.27 -3.87 6.86
C THR A 431 -11.42 -4.64 8.17
N ALA A 432 -12.13 -4.07 9.15
CA ALA A 432 -12.44 -4.71 10.41
C ALA A 432 -13.64 -5.68 10.27
N PRO A 433 -13.65 -6.81 11.00
CA PRO A 433 -14.72 -7.79 10.92
C PRO A 433 -16.08 -7.21 11.36
N CYS A 434 -17.06 -7.31 10.48
CA CYS A 434 -18.47 -6.97 10.70
C CYS A 434 -19.33 -8.11 10.10
N CYS A 435 -20.37 -7.82 9.32
CA CYS A 435 -20.99 -8.83 8.45
C CYS A 435 -20.12 -9.14 7.22
N VAL A 436 -19.20 -8.25 6.89
CA VAL A 436 -18.10 -8.50 5.95
C VAL A 436 -17.23 -9.64 6.46
N GLY A 437 -17.22 -10.77 5.72
CA GLY A 437 -16.46 -11.97 6.08
C GLY A 437 -17.07 -12.78 7.23
N CYS A 438 -18.37 -12.61 7.49
CA CYS A 438 -19.08 -13.37 8.51
C CYS A 438 -19.41 -14.77 8.01
N GLU A 439 -18.83 -15.80 8.66
CA GLU A 439 -19.05 -17.21 8.30
C GLU A 439 -20.53 -17.62 8.39
N ILE A 440 -21.30 -17.03 9.32
CA ILE A 440 -22.74 -17.29 9.46
C ILE A 440 -23.50 -16.79 8.23
N ALA A 441 -23.17 -15.59 7.73
CA ALA A 441 -23.82 -15.01 6.56
C ALA A 441 -23.48 -15.83 5.30
N ASP A 442 -22.20 -16.17 5.14
CA ASP A 442 -21.71 -17.00 4.04
C ASP A 442 -22.37 -18.39 4.03
N ALA A 443 -22.40 -19.08 5.18
CA ALA A 443 -22.99 -20.41 5.31
C ALA A 443 -24.50 -20.38 5.05
N ALA A 444 -25.22 -19.38 5.56
CA ALA A 444 -26.66 -19.25 5.38
C ALA A 444 -27.04 -19.06 3.91
N VAL A 445 -26.33 -18.19 3.18
CA VAL A 445 -26.56 -17.98 1.75
C VAL A 445 -26.24 -19.25 0.96
N PHE A 446 -25.13 -19.93 1.29
CA PHE A 446 -24.75 -21.17 0.62
C PHE A 446 -25.79 -22.28 0.86
N GLU A 447 -26.25 -22.48 2.10
CA GLU A 447 -27.26 -23.48 2.47
C GLU A 447 -28.60 -23.22 1.76
N ALA A 448 -29.03 -21.95 1.69
CA ALA A 448 -30.26 -21.56 1.02
C ALA A 448 -30.20 -21.73 -0.51
N LEU A 449 -28.99 -21.70 -1.09
CA LEU A 449 -28.79 -22.01 -2.50
C LEU A 449 -28.76 -23.53 -2.74
N THR A 450 -28.25 -24.35 -1.81
CA THR A 450 -28.15 -25.82 -1.97
C THR A 450 -29.51 -26.51 -1.94
N PRO A 451 -29.74 -27.60 -2.73
CA PRO A 451 -31.00 -28.33 -2.73
C PRO A 451 -31.35 -28.86 -1.33
N PRO A 452 -32.61 -28.74 -0.86
CA PRO A 452 -33.83 -28.46 -1.64
C PRO A 452 -34.15 -26.97 -1.92
N GLY A 453 -33.21 -26.04 -1.74
CA GLY A 453 -33.38 -24.60 -2.01
C GLY A 453 -33.60 -24.21 -3.49
N ASN A 454 -33.83 -22.91 -3.72
CA ASN A 454 -34.27 -22.34 -5.01
C ASN A 454 -33.22 -22.37 -6.12
N GLY A 455 -31.96 -22.73 -5.84
CA GLY A 455 -30.87 -22.78 -6.83
C GLY A 455 -30.36 -21.42 -7.32
N SER A 456 -31.12 -20.36 -7.09
CA SER A 456 -30.75 -18.96 -7.29
C SER A 456 -31.45 -18.11 -6.23
N LEU A 457 -30.79 -17.07 -5.75
CA LEU A 457 -31.36 -16.07 -4.84
C LEU A 457 -31.11 -14.68 -5.41
N SER A 458 -32.13 -13.85 -5.56
CA SER A 458 -31.87 -12.42 -5.82
C SER A 458 -31.06 -11.81 -4.68
N PHE A 459 -30.38 -10.68 -4.91
CA PHE A 459 -29.62 -10.01 -3.83
C PHE A 459 -30.49 -9.73 -2.61
N HIS A 460 -31.73 -9.27 -2.80
CA HIS A 460 -32.67 -9.06 -1.69
C HIS A 460 -32.98 -10.36 -0.94
N GLN A 461 -33.26 -11.45 -1.65
CA GLN A 461 -33.53 -12.75 -1.03
C GLN A 461 -32.30 -13.27 -0.26
N ALA A 462 -31.10 -13.11 -0.81
CA ALA A 462 -29.86 -13.49 -0.13
C ALA A 462 -29.67 -12.70 1.17
N LEU A 463 -29.95 -11.39 1.17
CA LEU A 463 -29.87 -10.57 2.37
C LEU A 463 -30.96 -10.91 3.40
N ASP A 464 -32.15 -11.31 2.98
CA ASP A 464 -33.20 -11.79 3.89
C ASP A 464 -32.83 -13.14 4.53
N VAL A 465 -32.15 -14.01 3.79
CA VAL A 465 -31.56 -15.24 4.32
C VAL A 465 -30.49 -14.92 5.37
N VAL A 466 -29.56 -14.00 5.07
CA VAL A 466 -28.54 -13.54 6.03
C VAL A 466 -29.20 -12.96 7.28
N ARG A 467 -30.22 -12.12 7.13
CA ARG A 467 -30.95 -11.53 8.25
C ARG A 467 -31.60 -12.61 9.11
N SER A 468 -32.26 -13.59 8.49
CA SER A 468 -32.94 -14.68 9.19
C SER A 468 -31.96 -15.57 9.97
N ALA A 469 -30.82 -15.90 9.35
CA ALA A 469 -29.76 -16.66 10.02
C ALA A 469 -29.12 -15.88 11.16
N CYS A 470 -28.79 -14.61 10.96
CA CYS A 470 -28.28 -13.74 12.02
C CYS A 470 -29.26 -13.60 13.20
N HIS A 471 -30.57 -13.58 12.94
CA HIS A 471 -31.60 -13.56 14.00
C HIS A 471 -31.64 -14.88 14.76
N LYS A 472 -31.55 -16.01 14.06
CA LYS A 472 -31.51 -17.36 14.65
C LYS A 472 -30.30 -17.53 15.57
N GLU A 473 -29.12 -17.07 15.14
CA GLU A 473 -27.86 -17.14 15.88
C GLU A 473 -27.67 -15.99 16.89
N GLN A 474 -28.66 -15.11 17.05
CA GLN A 474 -28.62 -13.95 17.96
C GLN A 474 -27.37 -13.07 17.77
N CYS A 475 -26.97 -12.85 16.52
CA CYS A 475 -25.74 -12.14 16.19
C CYS A 475 -25.74 -10.71 16.79
N PRO A 476 -24.71 -10.34 17.58
CA PRO A 476 -24.64 -9.01 18.21
C PRO A 476 -24.52 -7.90 17.16
N GLY A 477 -23.88 -8.18 16.01
CA GLY A 477 -23.72 -7.23 14.91
C GLY A 477 -25.04 -6.81 14.26
N LEU A 478 -26.05 -7.69 14.25
CA LEU A 478 -27.34 -7.44 13.61
C LEU A 478 -28.07 -6.22 14.22
N ARG A 479 -27.85 -5.93 15.50
CA ARG A 479 -28.48 -4.81 16.21
C ARG A 479 -28.07 -3.45 15.66
N ASN A 480 -26.85 -3.38 15.13
CA ASN A 480 -26.29 -2.15 14.56
C ASN A 480 -26.66 -1.93 13.09
N ILE A 481 -27.40 -2.87 12.47
CA ILE A 481 -27.69 -2.87 11.03
C ILE A 481 -29.11 -2.36 10.81
N ALA A 482 -29.23 -1.21 10.15
CA ALA A 482 -30.54 -0.68 9.76
C ALA A 482 -31.07 -1.43 8.53
N SER A 483 -30.21 -1.60 7.52
CA SER A 483 -30.49 -2.36 6.31
C SER A 483 -29.18 -2.85 5.73
N PHE A 484 -29.14 -4.11 5.29
CA PHE A 484 -28.00 -4.61 4.55
C PHE A 484 -27.89 -3.92 3.20
N SER A 485 -26.69 -3.50 2.82
CA SER A 485 -26.42 -3.04 1.46
C SER A 485 -26.46 -4.23 0.49
N LEU A 486 -26.93 -3.97 -0.73
CA LEU A 486 -26.87 -4.93 -1.83
C LEU A 486 -25.44 -5.36 -2.16
N SER A 487 -24.46 -4.47 -1.91
CA SER A 487 -23.04 -4.77 -2.08
C SER A 487 -22.55 -5.93 -1.18
N LEU A 488 -23.25 -6.25 -0.10
CA LEU A 488 -22.92 -7.40 0.75
C LEU A 488 -23.20 -8.72 0.05
N ALA A 489 -24.28 -8.81 -0.75
CA ALA A 489 -24.57 -10.03 -1.51
C ALA A 489 -23.46 -10.33 -2.53
N GLU A 490 -22.95 -9.29 -3.22
CA GLU A 490 -21.80 -9.44 -4.11
C GLU A 490 -20.52 -9.86 -3.37
N LEU A 491 -20.29 -9.29 -2.18
CA LEU A 491 -19.12 -9.62 -1.39
C LEU A 491 -19.13 -11.07 -0.90
N ILE A 492 -20.30 -11.59 -0.54
CA ILE A 492 -20.52 -13.00 -0.23
C ILE A 492 -20.29 -13.86 -1.48
N ALA A 493 -20.69 -13.37 -2.66
CA ALA A 493 -20.40 -14.07 -3.91
C ALA A 493 -18.89 -14.17 -4.18
N ASP A 494 -18.14 -13.09 -3.94
CA ASP A 494 -16.69 -13.04 -4.09
C ASP A 494 -15.98 -13.99 -3.11
N SER A 495 -16.49 -14.17 -1.88
CA SER A 495 -15.90 -15.07 -0.87
C SER A 495 -16.21 -16.55 -1.16
N GLN A 496 -17.44 -16.85 -1.56
CA GLN A 496 -17.93 -18.22 -1.80
C GLN A 496 -17.87 -18.65 -3.26
N ASN A 497 -17.29 -17.82 -4.14
CA ASN A 497 -17.10 -18.14 -5.54
C ASN A 497 -18.44 -18.37 -6.29
N LEU A 498 -19.49 -17.67 -5.87
CA LEU A 498 -20.83 -17.76 -6.46
C LEU A 498 -20.89 -16.92 -7.75
N LEU A 499 -21.74 -17.34 -8.68
CA LEU A 499 -21.94 -16.59 -9.94
C LEU A 499 -23.00 -15.52 -9.72
N ILE A 500 -22.69 -14.28 -10.11
CA ILE A 500 -23.65 -13.18 -10.16
C ILE A 500 -24.18 -13.08 -11.60
N GLN A 501 -25.48 -13.27 -11.78
CA GLN A 501 -26.20 -13.01 -13.04
C GLN A 501 -27.48 -12.23 -12.70
N ASP A 502 -27.74 -11.15 -13.42
CA ASP A 502 -28.97 -10.34 -13.29
C ASP A 502 -29.35 -9.97 -11.84
N GLN A 503 -28.36 -9.55 -11.02
CA GLN A 503 -28.53 -9.24 -9.59
C GLN A 503 -29.05 -10.43 -8.74
N ALA A 504 -28.75 -11.65 -9.17
CA ALA A 504 -29.00 -12.86 -8.41
C ALA A 504 -27.69 -13.65 -8.20
N LEU A 505 -27.60 -14.25 -7.02
CA LEU A 505 -26.60 -15.22 -6.62
C LEU A 505 -27.04 -16.58 -7.10
N HIS A 506 -26.15 -17.23 -7.85
CA HIS A 506 -26.30 -18.60 -8.25
C HIS A 506 -25.20 -19.41 -7.57
N LEU A 507 -25.58 -20.55 -7.00
CA LEU A 507 -24.60 -21.61 -6.78
C LEU A 507 -23.92 -21.85 -8.12
N GLU A 508 -22.60 -21.98 -8.10
CA GLU A 508 -21.87 -22.64 -9.16
C GLU A 508 -22.33 -24.11 -9.15
N ARG A 509 -23.58 -24.36 -9.60
CA ARG A 509 -23.99 -25.66 -10.09
C ARG A 509 -22.89 -26.04 -11.07
N PRO A 510 -22.45 -27.30 -11.12
CA PRO A 510 -21.64 -27.72 -12.24
C PRO A 510 -22.46 -27.27 -13.45
N GLN A 511 -21.95 -26.24 -14.14
CA GLN A 511 -22.44 -25.95 -15.47
C GLN A 511 -22.42 -27.31 -16.14
N THR A 512 -23.39 -27.61 -16.99
CA THR A 512 -23.12 -28.58 -18.04
C THR A 512 -21.79 -28.12 -18.61
N LYS A 513 -20.70 -28.78 -18.18
CA LYS A 513 -19.35 -28.32 -18.41
C LYS A 513 -19.33 -28.16 -19.91
N SER A 514 -18.90 -26.99 -20.37
CA SER A 514 -18.83 -26.82 -21.81
C SER A 514 -18.06 -28.03 -22.36
N ILE A 515 -18.41 -28.54 -23.55
CA ILE A 515 -17.70 -29.68 -24.15
C ILE A 515 -16.18 -29.45 -24.09
N LEU A 516 -15.78 -28.18 -24.17
CA LEU A 516 -14.43 -27.69 -23.93
C LEU A 516 -13.86 -27.99 -22.53
N GLU A 517 -14.58 -27.68 -21.46
CA GLU A 517 -14.13 -27.92 -20.08
C GLU A 517 -14.06 -29.40 -19.73
N ASP A 518 -15.11 -30.17 -20.03
CA ASP A 518 -15.12 -31.62 -19.79
C ASP A 518 -13.97 -32.31 -20.54
N GLY A 519 -13.80 -31.95 -21.81
CA GLY A 519 -12.71 -32.50 -22.61
C GLY A 519 -11.34 -32.08 -22.09
N LEU A 520 -11.15 -30.82 -21.69
CA LEU A 520 -9.86 -30.35 -21.15
C LEU A 520 -9.54 -30.96 -19.78
N GLU A 521 -10.54 -31.16 -18.92
CA GLU A 521 -10.36 -31.81 -17.62
C GLU A 521 -10.01 -33.28 -17.78
N ALA A 522 -10.70 -34.01 -18.66
CA ALA A 522 -10.36 -35.40 -18.99
C ALA A 522 -8.94 -35.53 -19.60
N ILE A 523 -8.56 -34.59 -20.48
CA ILE A 523 -7.20 -34.54 -21.04
C ILE A 523 -6.16 -34.31 -19.93
N LEU A 524 -6.42 -33.44 -18.97
CA LEU A 524 -5.48 -33.20 -17.87
C LEU A 524 -5.47 -34.33 -16.83
N LEU A 525 -6.59 -35.00 -16.60
CA LEU A 525 -6.66 -36.20 -15.75
C LEU A 525 -5.89 -37.39 -16.34
N SER A 526 -5.82 -37.48 -17.68
CA SER A 526 -5.03 -38.52 -18.37
C SER A 526 -3.53 -38.22 -18.47
N ALA A 527 -3.09 -37.04 -18.01
CA ALA A 527 -1.70 -36.61 -18.09
C ALA A 527 -1.07 -36.40 -16.69
N PRO A 528 -0.53 -37.47 -16.06
CA PRO A 528 0.00 -37.41 -14.70
C PRO A 528 1.19 -36.45 -14.53
N ASP A 529 1.98 -36.20 -15.58
CA ASP A 529 3.12 -35.28 -15.53
C ASP A 529 2.72 -33.81 -15.79
N GLY A 530 1.43 -33.56 -16.05
CA GLY A 530 0.91 -32.28 -16.53
C GLY A 530 1.09 -32.12 -18.04
N MET A 531 0.38 -31.15 -18.61
CA MET A 531 0.33 -30.93 -20.05
C MET A 531 0.46 -29.46 -20.39
N HIS A 532 1.22 -29.14 -21.45
CA HIS A 532 1.30 -27.79 -21.95
C HIS A 532 -0.01 -27.38 -22.64
N PHE A 533 -0.49 -26.16 -22.43
CA PHE A 533 -1.81 -25.72 -22.96
C PHE A 533 -1.96 -25.88 -24.49
N LYS A 534 -0.86 -25.75 -25.25
CA LYS A 534 -0.85 -26.00 -26.71
C LYS A 534 -1.06 -27.47 -27.06
N GLU A 535 -0.54 -28.37 -26.24
CA GLU A 535 -0.71 -29.80 -26.38
C GLU A 535 -2.12 -30.23 -25.96
N ALA A 536 -2.62 -29.69 -24.85
CA ALA A 536 -4.02 -29.86 -24.46
C ALA A 536 -4.98 -29.37 -25.56
N CYS A 537 -4.68 -28.24 -26.20
CA CYS A 537 -5.45 -27.75 -27.34
C CYS A 537 -5.38 -28.71 -28.55
N ARG A 538 -4.23 -29.32 -28.82
CA ARG A 538 -4.06 -30.30 -29.90
C ARG A 538 -4.87 -31.56 -29.63
N MET A 539 -4.77 -32.11 -28.41
CA MET A 539 -5.52 -33.28 -27.98
C MET A 539 -7.02 -33.02 -27.98
N PHE A 540 -7.44 -31.83 -27.56
CA PHE A 540 -8.84 -31.43 -27.62
C PHE A 540 -9.37 -31.41 -29.06
N LYS A 541 -8.59 -30.86 -30.01
CA LYS A 541 -8.96 -30.88 -31.45
C LYS A 541 -8.99 -32.28 -32.05
N LEU A 542 -8.15 -33.19 -31.57
CA LEU A 542 -8.18 -34.60 -31.97
C LEU A 542 -9.47 -35.29 -31.50
N LEU A 543 -9.94 -34.99 -30.30
CA LEU A 543 -11.18 -35.54 -29.73
C LEU A 543 -12.44 -34.85 -30.27
N HIS A 544 -12.34 -33.58 -30.68
CA HIS A 544 -13.43 -32.78 -31.22
C HIS A 544 -13.03 -31.99 -32.48
N PRO A 545 -12.92 -32.65 -33.65
CA PRO A 545 -12.41 -32.05 -34.89
C PRO A 545 -13.20 -30.84 -35.40
N GLU A 546 -14.51 -30.80 -35.12
CA GLU A 546 -15.45 -29.76 -35.56
C GLU A 546 -15.30 -28.43 -34.78
N THR A 547 -14.43 -28.36 -33.78
CA THR A 547 -14.33 -27.20 -32.88
C THR A 547 -13.25 -26.19 -33.28
N SER A 548 -13.60 -24.90 -33.30
CA SER A 548 -12.71 -23.78 -33.68
C SER A 548 -11.84 -23.25 -32.52
N VAL A 549 -11.47 -24.12 -31.58
CA VAL A 549 -10.79 -23.72 -30.34
C VAL A 549 -9.33 -23.29 -30.62
N THR A 550 -8.90 -22.20 -29.99
CA THR A 550 -7.51 -21.69 -30.11
C THR A 550 -6.71 -22.00 -28.85
N ALA A 551 -5.38 -22.11 -28.99
CA ALA A 551 -4.50 -22.34 -27.83
C ALA A 551 -4.59 -21.20 -26.79
N ARG A 552 -4.89 -19.96 -27.21
CA ARG A 552 -5.13 -18.84 -26.28
C ARG A 552 -6.40 -19.04 -25.46
N SER A 553 -7.48 -19.53 -26.09
CA SER A 553 -8.73 -19.86 -25.41
C SER A 553 -8.52 -20.99 -24.40
N VAL A 554 -7.81 -22.06 -24.76
CA VAL A 554 -7.46 -23.15 -23.82
C VAL A 554 -6.63 -22.64 -22.64
N HIS A 555 -5.60 -21.83 -22.89
CA HIS A 555 -4.79 -21.25 -21.81
C HIS A 555 -5.65 -20.41 -20.85
N ARG A 556 -6.53 -19.55 -21.39
CA ARG A 556 -7.45 -18.74 -20.59
C ARG A 556 -8.37 -19.63 -19.75
N GLN A 557 -8.91 -20.69 -20.34
CA GLN A 557 -9.79 -21.64 -19.65
C GLN A 557 -9.06 -22.32 -18.49
N LEU A 558 -7.90 -22.90 -18.77
CA LEU A 558 -7.08 -23.58 -17.75
C LEU A 558 -6.60 -22.65 -16.63
N THR A 559 -6.41 -21.36 -16.92
CA THR A 559 -5.99 -20.37 -15.90
C THR A 559 -7.15 -20.00 -14.95
N ASN A 560 -8.39 -20.03 -15.44
CA ASN A 560 -9.56 -19.61 -14.69
C ASN A 560 -10.16 -20.73 -13.83
N HIS A 561 -9.82 -21.99 -14.10
CA HIS A 561 -10.42 -23.14 -13.43
C HIS A 561 -9.62 -23.64 -12.22
N ARG A 562 -10.31 -23.92 -11.12
CA ARG A 562 -9.71 -24.35 -9.84
C ARG A 562 -9.07 -25.74 -9.87
N TRP A 563 -9.54 -26.61 -10.77
CA TRP A 563 -9.04 -27.97 -10.93
C TRP A 563 -7.77 -28.03 -11.78
N ALA A 564 -7.43 -26.98 -12.53
CA ALA A 564 -6.20 -26.87 -13.31
C ALA A 564 -5.17 -26.00 -12.57
N VAL A 565 -4.01 -26.57 -12.25
CA VAL A 565 -2.96 -25.90 -11.50
C VAL A 565 -1.77 -25.62 -12.42
N LEU A 566 -1.31 -24.37 -12.47
CA LEU A 566 -0.12 -24.02 -13.23
C LEU A 566 1.12 -24.66 -12.59
N TRP A 567 1.74 -25.59 -13.31
CA TRP A 567 2.86 -26.42 -12.84
C TRP A 567 4.19 -26.05 -13.51
N GLY A 568 4.16 -25.30 -14.61
CA GLY A 568 5.35 -24.87 -15.34
C GLY A 568 5.05 -23.75 -16.34
N PRO A 569 5.99 -23.39 -17.23
CA PRO A 569 5.77 -22.36 -18.26
C PRO A 569 4.66 -22.83 -19.23
N GLY A 570 3.42 -22.38 -19.00
CA GLY A 570 2.25 -22.82 -19.78
C GLY A 570 1.85 -24.29 -19.57
N THR A 571 2.44 -24.98 -18.58
CA THR A 571 2.12 -26.37 -18.26
C THR A 571 1.15 -26.41 -17.09
N PHE A 572 0.04 -27.13 -17.26
CA PHE A 572 -1.00 -27.28 -16.25
C PHE A 572 -1.09 -28.74 -15.79
N LYS A 573 -1.40 -28.96 -14.53
CA LYS A 573 -1.62 -30.29 -13.96
C LYS A 573 -2.95 -30.31 -13.20
N HIS A 574 -3.68 -31.41 -13.27
CA HIS A 574 -4.94 -31.54 -12.57
C HIS A 574 -4.72 -31.60 -11.05
N ARG A 575 -5.52 -30.88 -10.28
CA ARG A 575 -5.37 -30.75 -8.82
C ARG A 575 -5.44 -32.09 -8.09
N SER A 576 -6.31 -33.01 -8.53
CA SER A 576 -6.43 -34.34 -7.92
C SER A 576 -5.19 -35.23 -8.11
N LEU A 577 -4.31 -34.89 -9.05
CA LEU A 577 -3.07 -35.63 -9.33
C LEU A 577 -1.85 -35.02 -8.62
N LEU A 578 -2.07 -34.01 -7.78
CA LEU A 578 -1.01 -33.33 -7.03
C LEU A 578 -0.89 -33.92 -5.63
N SER A 579 0.31 -34.39 -5.30
CA SER A 579 0.74 -34.58 -3.91
C SER A 579 1.52 -33.34 -3.49
N ILE A 580 0.96 -32.54 -2.58
CA ILE A 580 1.60 -31.30 -2.11
C ILE A 580 2.37 -31.60 -0.81
N PRO A 581 3.68 -31.33 -0.73
CA PRO A 581 4.46 -31.58 0.47
C PRO A 581 4.21 -30.49 1.53
N THR A 582 3.05 -30.53 2.20
CA THR A 582 2.55 -29.44 3.06
C THR A 582 3.52 -29.01 4.15
N LEU A 583 4.29 -29.93 4.75
CA LEU A 583 5.29 -29.60 5.77
C LEU A 583 6.42 -28.74 5.22
N LEU A 584 6.99 -29.12 4.06
CA LEU A 584 8.03 -28.35 3.39
C LEU A 584 7.50 -26.99 2.92
N ILE A 585 6.28 -26.96 2.40
CA ILE A 585 5.63 -25.71 1.97
C ILE A 585 5.43 -24.76 3.15
N ASN A 586 4.95 -25.25 4.30
CA ASN A 586 4.80 -24.45 5.51
C ASN A 586 6.13 -23.94 6.06
N GLU A 587 7.20 -24.75 6.00
CA GLU A 587 8.57 -24.33 6.36
C GLU A 587 9.04 -23.15 5.49
N ILE A 588 8.88 -23.26 4.16
CA ILE A 588 9.23 -22.19 3.21
C ILE A 588 8.39 -20.95 3.49
N MET A 589 7.08 -21.11 3.67
CA MET A 589 6.17 -20.00 3.95
C MET A 589 6.50 -19.28 5.26
N GLY A 590 6.89 -20.01 6.30
CA GLY A 590 7.39 -19.43 7.55
C GLY A 590 8.68 -18.64 7.34
N SER A 591 9.63 -19.16 6.55
CA SER A 591 10.86 -18.43 6.20
C SER A 591 10.57 -17.15 5.41
N LEU A 592 9.60 -17.17 4.49
CA LEU A 592 9.22 -16.00 3.69
C LEU A 592 8.52 -14.94 4.54
N ALA A 593 7.63 -15.34 5.44
CA ALA A 593 6.99 -14.44 6.40
C ALA A 593 8.03 -13.75 7.30
N ALA A 594 9.01 -14.51 7.82
CA ALA A 594 10.09 -13.93 8.62
C ALA A 594 10.92 -12.89 7.85
N VAL A 595 11.16 -13.11 6.54
CA VAL A 595 11.85 -12.12 5.69
C VAL A 595 11.01 -10.86 5.53
N LEU A 596 9.70 -10.98 5.27
CA LEU A 596 8.78 -9.84 5.17
C LEU A 596 8.80 -9.00 6.46
N ASP A 597 8.70 -9.66 7.62
CA ASP A 597 8.68 -9.00 8.93
C ASP A 597 10.01 -8.32 9.26
N LEU A 598 11.15 -9.00 9.06
CA LEU A 598 12.48 -8.49 9.40
C LEU A 598 12.93 -7.34 8.49
N SER A 599 12.60 -7.42 7.20
CA SER A 599 13.03 -6.40 6.23
C SER A 599 12.06 -5.22 6.11
N GLY A 600 10.83 -5.37 6.63
CA GLY A 600 9.79 -4.34 6.55
C GLY A 600 9.41 -3.99 5.12
N VAL A 601 9.53 -4.95 4.20
CA VAL A 601 9.13 -4.78 2.78
C VAL A 601 7.72 -5.35 2.57
N PRO A 602 6.89 -4.71 1.73
CA PRO A 602 5.51 -5.14 1.54
C PRO A 602 5.36 -6.38 0.65
N CYS A 603 6.36 -6.69 -0.18
CA CYS A 603 6.34 -7.87 -1.05
C CYS A 603 7.73 -8.44 -1.32
N ILE A 604 7.75 -9.74 -1.61
CA ILE A 604 8.93 -10.52 -1.99
C ILE A 604 8.60 -11.42 -3.18
N CYS A 605 9.60 -11.78 -3.97
CA CYS A 605 9.46 -12.69 -5.09
C CYS A 605 9.74 -14.12 -4.61
N ALA A 606 8.82 -15.06 -4.85
CA ALA A 606 9.01 -16.47 -4.54
C ALA A 606 10.01 -17.20 -5.49
N ASN A 607 10.64 -16.47 -6.41
CA ASN A 607 11.68 -16.99 -7.29
C ASN A 607 13.09 -16.68 -6.74
N GLY A 608 14.11 -16.89 -7.58
CA GLY A 608 15.49 -16.52 -7.28
C GLY A 608 15.99 -17.22 -6.03
N ILE A 609 16.69 -16.49 -5.16
CA ILE A 609 17.34 -17.06 -3.98
C ILE A 609 16.37 -17.78 -3.03
N HIS A 610 15.11 -17.33 -2.98
CA HIS A 610 14.08 -17.90 -2.11
C HIS A 610 13.61 -19.26 -2.60
N TYR A 611 13.62 -19.50 -3.92
CA TYR A 611 13.40 -20.82 -4.50
C TYR A 611 14.68 -21.65 -4.48
N ASP A 612 15.82 -21.07 -4.89
CA ASP A 612 17.09 -21.78 -5.09
C ASP A 612 17.58 -22.45 -3.80
N ARG A 613 17.29 -21.85 -2.63
CA ARG A 613 17.59 -22.44 -1.31
C ARG A 613 16.93 -23.80 -1.07
N TYR A 614 15.75 -24.02 -1.65
CA TYR A 614 14.94 -25.23 -1.44
C TYR A 614 14.81 -26.07 -2.71
N ALA A 615 15.45 -25.68 -3.82
CA ALA A 615 15.22 -26.25 -5.14
C ALA A 615 15.44 -27.77 -5.21
N ASP A 616 16.45 -28.31 -4.53
CA ASP A 616 16.72 -29.75 -4.52
C ASP A 616 15.67 -30.53 -3.75
N ARG A 617 15.29 -30.05 -2.54
CA ARG A 617 14.23 -30.63 -1.70
C ARG A 617 12.87 -30.57 -2.38
N LEU A 618 12.57 -29.46 -3.04
CA LEU A 618 11.32 -29.28 -3.79
C LEU A 618 11.24 -30.24 -4.97
N ARG A 619 12.35 -30.42 -5.71
CA ARG A 619 12.41 -31.35 -6.84
C ARG A 619 12.27 -32.81 -6.39
N SER A 620 12.86 -33.21 -5.26
CA SER A 620 12.68 -34.56 -4.72
C SER A 620 11.25 -34.86 -4.29
N GLU A 621 10.49 -33.83 -3.90
CA GLU A 621 9.07 -33.92 -3.51
C GLU A 621 8.11 -33.65 -4.69
N GLY A 622 8.60 -33.66 -5.93
CA GLY A 622 7.77 -33.52 -7.13
C GLY A 622 7.34 -32.10 -7.47
N VAL A 623 7.94 -31.06 -6.87
CA VAL A 623 7.72 -29.63 -7.18
C VAL A 623 8.88 -29.12 -8.05
N PRO A 624 8.75 -29.09 -9.39
CA PRO A 624 9.90 -28.99 -10.29
C PRO A 624 10.47 -27.58 -10.47
N ASN A 625 9.67 -26.54 -10.21
CA ASN A 625 10.04 -25.15 -10.47
C ASN A 625 9.31 -24.18 -9.54
N SER A 626 9.74 -22.92 -9.56
CA SER A 626 9.20 -21.87 -8.68
C SER A 626 7.73 -21.52 -8.95
N ARG A 627 7.20 -21.78 -10.15
CA ARG A 627 5.76 -21.61 -10.43
C ARG A 627 4.94 -22.71 -9.74
N ALA A 628 5.41 -23.95 -9.78
CA ALA A 628 4.80 -25.04 -9.04
C ALA A 628 4.84 -24.78 -7.52
N LEU A 629 5.96 -24.26 -6.99
CA LEU A 629 6.06 -23.83 -5.60
C LEU A 629 5.01 -22.76 -5.27
N TYR A 630 4.91 -21.70 -6.07
CA TYR A 630 3.91 -20.65 -5.86
C TYR A 630 2.49 -21.20 -5.87
N SER A 631 2.16 -22.08 -6.81
CA SER A 631 0.86 -22.76 -6.87
C SER A 631 0.61 -23.60 -5.61
N CYS A 632 1.60 -24.32 -5.11
CA CYS A 632 1.50 -25.08 -3.86
C CYS A 632 1.23 -24.16 -2.66
N MET A 633 2.00 -23.07 -2.52
CA MET A 633 1.80 -22.08 -1.45
C MET A 633 0.42 -21.43 -1.51
N LYS A 634 -0.07 -21.11 -2.71
CA LYS A 634 -1.42 -20.56 -2.92
C LYS A 634 -2.52 -21.56 -2.53
N ILE A 635 -2.32 -22.86 -2.78
CA ILE A 635 -3.26 -23.90 -2.39
C ILE A 635 -3.27 -24.14 -0.87
N VAL A 636 -2.09 -24.15 -0.23
CA VAL A 636 -1.95 -24.35 1.22
C VAL A 636 -2.48 -23.13 2.00
N GLY A 637 -2.19 -21.92 1.52
CA GLY A 637 -2.63 -20.66 2.12
C GLY A 637 -1.83 -20.26 3.37
N SER A 638 -1.84 -18.97 3.71
CA SER A 638 -1.18 -18.43 4.91
C SER A 638 -2.05 -17.37 5.59
N PRO A 639 -2.09 -17.33 6.93
CA PRO A 639 -2.69 -16.22 7.65
C PRO A 639 -1.86 -14.93 7.57
N ALA A 640 -0.57 -14.98 7.24
CA ALA A 640 0.34 -13.82 7.25
C ALA A 640 0.65 -13.25 5.85
N MET A 641 0.32 -13.98 4.78
CA MET A 641 0.71 -13.63 3.41
C MET A 641 -0.46 -13.72 2.41
N SER A 642 -0.40 -12.93 1.33
CA SER A 642 -1.34 -12.98 0.21
C SER A 642 -0.64 -13.37 -1.11
N PHE A 643 -1.37 -14.06 -2.00
CA PHE A 643 -0.88 -14.67 -3.23
C PHE A 643 -1.64 -14.17 -4.48
N GLU A 644 -1.60 -12.86 -4.71
CA GLU A 644 -2.38 -12.19 -5.76
C GLU A 644 -1.73 -12.22 -7.15
N GLU A 645 -0.41 -12.01 -7.25
CA GLU A 645 0.30 -11.83 -8.52
C GLU A 645 1.54 -12.72 -8.60
N LEU A 646 1.49 -13.83 -9.35
CA LEU A 646 2.65 -14.70 -9.61
C LEU A 646 3.80 -13.88 -10.23
N PRO A 647 5.05 -13.95 -9.73
CA PRO A 647 5.57 -14.82 -8.66
C PRO A 647 5.72 -14.15 -7.28
N TYR A 648 5.03 -13.05 -7.01
CA TYR A 648 5.20 -12.23 -5.81
C TYR A 648 4.26 -12.63 -4.67
N VAL A 649 4.79 -12.63 -3.46
CA VAL A 649 4.09 -12.87 -2.21
C VAL A 649 4.04 -11.55 -1.43
N LEU A 650 2.87 -11.17 -0.97
CA LEU A 650 2.62 -9.93 -0.24
C LEU A 650 2.42 -10.23 1.25
N GLY A 651 2.85 -9.32 2.13
CA GLY A 651 2.44 -9.37 3.53
C GLY A 651 0.95 -9.03 3.65
N LYS A 652 0.19 -9.74 4.49
CA LYS A 652 -1.27 -9.54 4.60
C LYS A 652 -1.64 -8.16 5.19
N ASP A 653 -0.72 -7.55 5.93
CA ASP A 653 -0.85 -6.18 6.45
C ASP A 653 -0.69 -5.09 5.38
N HIS A 654 -0.21 -5.45 4.18
CA HIS A 654 -0.11 -4.52 3.06
C HIS A 654 -1.49 -4.30 2.42
N ALA A 655 -2.06 -3.11 2.61
CA ALA A 655 -3.28 -2.69 1.95
C ALA A 655 -2.98 -2.11 0.55
N GLY A 656 -3.58 -2.70 -0.49
CA GLY A 656 -3.55 -2.18 -1.87
C GLY A 656 -2.74 -3.02 -2.87
N PRO A 657 -2.63 -2.55 -4.13
CA PRO A 657 -1.94 -3.29 -5.18
C PRO A 657 -0.45 -3.45 -4.87
N ARG A 658 0.16 -4.49 -5.45
CA ARG A 658 1.60 -4.75 -5.29
C ARG A 658 2.43 -3.52 -5.70
N PRO A 659 3.34 -3.05 -4.83
CA PRO A 659 4.26 -1.96 -5.19
C PRO A 659 5.19 -2.37 -6.33
N LYS A 660 5.51 -1.42 -7.21
CA LYS A 660 6.51 -1.63 -8.26
C LYS A 660 7.89 -1.80 -7.62
N ILE A 661 8.69 -2.73 -8.12
CA ILE A 661 10.06 -2.96 -7.63
C ILE A 661 10.89 -1.68 -7.63
N ALA A 662 10.78 -0.86 -8.68
CA ALA A 662 11.44 0.44 -8.78
C ALA A 662 11.14 1.35 -7.56
N MET A 663 9.89 1.35 -7.06
CA MET A 663 9.52 2.13 -5.88
C MET A 663 10.15 1.56 -4.60
N LEU A 664 10.24 0.23 -4.47
CA LEU A 664 10.88 -0.42 -3.32
C LEU A 664 12.38 -0.13 -3.27
N LEU A 665 13.04 -0.13 -4.43
CA LEU A 665 14.45 0.26 -4.56
C LEU A 665 14.65 1.74 -4.23
N GLU A 666 13.77 2.62 -4.71
CA GLU A 666 13.79 4.05 -4.38
C GLU A 666 13.64 4.27 -2.88
N GLN A 667 12.68 3.60 -2.23
CA GLN A 667 12.46 3.69 -0.80
C GLN A 667 13.65 3.15 0.01
N PHE A 668 14.27 2.06 -0.44
CA PHE A 668 15.48 1.52 0.19
C PHE A 668 16.62 2.55 0.16
N ILE A 669 16.85 3.19 -0.99
CA ILE A 669 17.90 4.22 -1.15
C ILE A 669 17.54 5.49 -0.37
N ALA A 670 16.26 5.88 -0.34
CA ALA A 670 15.78 7.01 0.44
C ALA A 670 15.92 6.78 1.96
N LYS A 671 15.68 5.56 2.47
CA LYS A 671 15.85 5.22 3.89
C LYS A 671 17.31 5.14 4.33
N ALA A 672 18.26 4.97 3.41
CA ALA A 672 19.67 4.88 3.75
C ALA A 672 20.26 6.20 4.27
N HIS A 673 19.65 7.36 3.96
CA HIS A 673 20.14 8.70 4.32
C HIS A 673 21.59 9.02 3.90
N ARG A 674 22.17 8.22 3.00
CA ARG A 674 23.54 8.35 2.46
C ARG A 674 23.59 7.84 1.03
N ALA A 675 24.73 8.01 0.36
CA ALA A 675 24.99 7.32 -0.89
C ALA A 675 25.07 5.79 -0.66
N VAL A 676 24.41 5.04 -1.54
CA VAL A 676 24.32 3.58 -1.50
C VAL A 676 25.05 3.00 -2.70
N SER A 677 25.88 1.99 -2.49
CA SER A 677 26.60 1.33 -3.57
C SER A 677 25.69 0.43 -4.40
N HIS A 678 26.04 0.20 -5.67
CA HIS A 678 25.36 -0.80 -6.49
C HIS A 678 25.38 -2.22 -5.89
N GLU A 679 26.39 -2.55 -5.07
CA GLU A 679 26.48 -3.85 -4.39
C GLU A 679 25.44 -3.99 -3.28
N GLU A 680 25.25 -2.95 -2.44
CA GLU A 680 24.22 -2.93 -1.41
C GLU A 680 22.82 -3.04 -2.01
N VAL A 681 22.58 -2.35 -3.13
CA VAL A 681 21.30 -2.39 -3.85
C VAL A 681 21.05 -3.77 -4.45
N LYS A 682 22.07 -4.40 -5.05
CA LYS A 682 21.96 -5.79 -5.52
C LYS A 682 21.73 -6.75 -4.36
N GLY A 683 22.37 -6.53 -3.21
CA GLY A 683 22.15 -7.33 -2.00
C GLY A 683 20.69 -7.27 -1.54
N PHE A 684 20.09 -6.09 -1.55
CA PHE A 684 18.66 -5.91 -1.25
C PHE A 684 17.76 -6.55 -2.33
N GLU A 685 18.04 -6.32 -3.61
CA GLU A 685 17.22 -6.80 -4.72
C GLU A 685 17.24 -8.32 -4.90
N LEU A 686 18.42 -8.93 -4.80
CA LEU A 686 18.58 -10.38 -4.94
C LEU A 686 18.30 -11.11 -3.62
N GLY A 687 18.83 -10.58 -2.51
CA GLY A 687 18.82 -11.27 -1.22
C GLY A 687 17.50 -11.12 -0.45
N ILE A 688 16.94 -9.91 -0.41
CA ILE A 688 15.71 -9.63 0.34
C ILE A 688 14.50 -9.80 -0.58
N LEU A 689 14.46 -9.08 -1.71
CA LEU A 689 13.32 -9.14 -2.63
C LEU A 689 13.25 -10.44 -3.44
N GLY A 690 14.34 -11.22 -3.53
CA GLY A 690 14.36 -12.49 -4.26
C GLY A 690 14.24 -12.36 -5.78
N ILE A 691 14.56 -11.20 -6.34
CA ILE A 691 14.42 -10.97 -7.78
C ILE A 691 15.50 -11.77 -8.54
N PRO A 692 15.15 -12.48 -9.62
CA PRO A 692 16.15 -13.17 -10.43
C PRO A 692 17.17 -12.20 -11.04
N ILE A 693 18.45 -12.60 -11.06
CA ILE A 693 19.58 -11.81 -11.58
C ILE A 693 19.30 -11.14 -12.96
N PRO A 694 18.66 -11.81 -13.94
CA PRO A 694 18.37 -11.18 -15.23
C PRO A 694 17.41 -9.98 -15.15
N GLN A 695 16.52 -9.97 -14.16
CA GLN A 695 15.49 -8.94 -13.98
C GLN A 695 16.00 -7.76 -13.14
N ALA A 696 16.88 -8.03 -12.17
CA ALA A 696 17.41 -7.04 -11.23
C ALA A 696 18.01 -5.79 -11.94
N SER A 697 18.81 -6.01 -12.98
CA SER A 697 19.48 -4.93 -13.72
C SER A 697 18.55 -3.94 -14.45
N CYS A 698 17.27 -4.29 -14.64
CA CYS A 698 16.30 -3.48 -15.37
C CYS A 698 15.59 -2.45 -14.47
N HIS A 699 15.51 -2.69 -13.17
CA HIS A 699 14.65 -1.89 -12.29
C HIS A 699 15.27 -0.54 -11.89
N LEU A 700 16.61 -0.42 -11.90
CA LEU A 700 17.32 0.80 -11.52
C LEU A 700 17.35 1.89 -12.61
N LYS A 701 17.22 1.51 -13.89
CA LYS A 701 17.44 2.44 -15.02
C LYS A 701 16.36 3.52 -15.18
N HIS A 702 15.25 3.41 -14.46
CA HIS A 702 14.06 4.24 -14.64
C HIS A 702 13.52 4.84 -13.34
N ILE A 703 14.37 4.96 -12.31
CA ILE A 703 13.96 5.57 -11.04
C ILE A 703 14.25 7.08 -11.09
N PRO A 704 13.23 7.96 -11.12
CA PRO A 704 13.41 9.38 -11.44
C PRO A 704 14.11 10.18 -10.33
N ASN A 705 14.01 9.75 -9.07
CA ASN A 705 14.50 10.50 -7.91
C ASN A 705 15.89 10.03 -7.42
N ILE A 706 16.61 9.27 -8.24
CA ILE A 706 17.95 8.75 -7.91
C ILE A 706 18.97 9.37 -8.85
N LEU A 707 20.03 9.91 -8.27
CA LEU A 707 21.21 10.38 -8.97
C LEU A 707 22.28 9.30 -8.93
N GLN A 708 22.85 8.99 -10.09
CA GLN A 708 24.01 8.11 -10.20
C GLN A 708 25.30 8.93 -10.17
N ILE A 709 26.21 8.58 -9.27
CA ILE A 709 27.51 9.24 -9.07
C ILE A 709 28.58 8.15 -9.06
N GLY A 710 29.17 7.86 -10.22
CA GLY A 710 30.04 6.70 -10.41
C GLY A 710 29.29 5.38 -10.12
N ASP A 711 29.80 4.59 -9.17
CA ASP A 711 29.21 3.33 -8.71
C ASP A 711 28.16 3.49 -7.58
N PHE A 712 27.83 4.73 -7.22
CA PHE A 712 26.92 5.05 -6.12
C PHE A 712 25.61 5.64 -6.61
N LEU A 713 24.55 5.38 -5.84
CA LEU A 713 23.22 5.91 -6.04
C LEU A 713 22.85 6.79 -4.84
N LEU A 714 22.37 8.00 -5.12
CA LEU A 714 21.95 8.97 -4.11
C LEU A 714 20.53 9.45 -4.39
N HIS A 715 19.67 9.38 -3.39
CA HIS A 715 18.33 9.96 -3.51
C HIS A 715 18.40 11.49 -3.53
N ILE A 716 17.59 12.14 -4.37
CA ILE A 716 17.60 13.59 -4.56
C ILE A 716 17.40 14.38 -3.25
N ASP A 717 16.56 13.87 -2.34
CA ASP A 717 16.29 14.48 -1.02
C ASP A 717 17.54 14.56 -0.13
N HIS A 718 18.54 13.72 -0.36
CA HIS A 718 19.78 13.67 0.43
C HIS A 718 20.92 14.49 -0.19
N VAL A 719 20.73 15.05 -1.39
CA VAL A 719 21.71 15.92 -2.04
C VAL A 719 22.11 17.11 -1.16
N PRO A 720 21.20 17.83 -0.47
CA PRO A 720 21.59 18.94 0.41
C PRO A 720 22.49 18.49 1.58
N ILE A 721 22.24 17.31 2.13
CA ILE A 721 23.02 16.74 3.23
C ILE A 721 24.43 16.40 2.75
N VAL A 722 24.52 15.70 1.62
CA VAL A 722 25.80 15.29 1.01
C VAL A 722 26.60 16.50 0.57
N THR A 723 25.99 17.46 -0.14
CA THR A 723 26.66 18.69 -0.59
C THR A 723 27.09 19.57 0.57
N GLY A 724 26.30 19.66 1.65
CA GLY A 724 26.67 20.38 2.86
C GLY A 724 27.91 19.78 3.56
N GLN A 725 28.00 18.44 3.65
CA GLN A 725 29.20 17.79 4.19
C GLN A 725 30.41 17.91 3.27
N LEU A 726 30.23 17.75 1.96
CA LEU A 726 31.29 17.95 0.97
C LEU A 726 31.83 19.37 1.02
N ARG A 727 30.96 20.38 1.15
CA ARG A 727 31.38 21.78 1.29
C ARG A 727 32.24 21.99 2.54
N ARG A 728 31.88 21.39 3.68
CA ARG A 728 32.73 21.43 4.89
C ARG A 728 34.10 20.77 4.69
N ILE A 729 34.18 19.72 3.88
CA ILE A 729 35.45 19.07 3.51
C ILE A 729 36.27 19.99 2.61
N ILE A 730 35.63 20.69 1.66
CA ILE A 730 36.28 21.65 0.76
C ILE A 730 36.76 22.89 1.51
N ASP A 731 35.93 23.45 2.38
CA ASP A 731 36.24 24.66 3.16
C ASP A 731 37.36 24.41 4.19
N ALA A 732 37.58 23.16 4.58
CA ALA A 732 38.67 22.75 5.46
C ALA A 732 40.03 22.63 4.73
N ILE A 733 40.06 22.79 3.40
CA ILE A 733 41.31 22.79 2.63
C ILE A 733 42.04 24.12 2.89
N PRO A 734 43.24 24.11 3.50
CA PRO A 734 43.97 25.34 3.79
C PRO A 734 44.30 26.08 2.49
N SER A 735 44.00 27.38 2.45
CA SER A 735 44.21 28.27 1.29
C SER A 735 45.68 28.63 1.02
N GLY A 736 46.63 27.80 1.46
CA GLY A 736 48.06 28.11 1.48
C GLY A 736 48.75 27.89 0.14
N GLU A 737 49.58 28.84 -0.28
CA GLU A 737 50.45 28.84 -1.47
C GLU A 737 51.66 27.89 -1.36
N ASP A 738 51.70 26.99 -0.38
CA ASP A 738 52.79 26.01 -0.24
C ASP A 738 52.53 24.78 -1.12
N GLY A 739 53.34 24.65 -2.17
CA GLY A 739 53.24 23.69 -3.28
C GLY A 739 53.37 22.19 -2.94
N ALA A 740 52.97 21.74 -1.75
CA ALA A 740 52.76 20.32 -1.47
C ALA A 740 51.34 19.92 -1.92
N GLY A 741 51.19 19.57 -3.20
CA GLY A 741 49.91 19.22 -3.81
C GLY A 741 49.09 18.26 -2.95
N LEU A 742 47.95 18.73 -2.44
CA LEU A 742 47.03 17.94 -1.63
C LEU A 742 46.57 16.74 -2.47
N THR A 743 46.96 15.54 -2.07
CA THR A 743 46.52 14.32 -2.76
C THR A 743 45.12 13.95 -2.31
N GLU A 744 44.32 13.40 -3.22
CA GLU A 744 42.98 12.84 -2.96
C GLU A 744 42.96 11.89 -1.75
N ALA A 745 44.00 11.06 -1.62
CA ALA A 745 44.17 10.14 -0.50
C ALA A 745 44.43 10.84 0.84
N ALA A 746 45.13 11.98 0.84
CA ALA A 746 45.38 12.77 2.05
C ALA A 746 44.09 13.48 2.53
N LEU A 747 43.33 14.06 1.59
CA LEU A 747 42.04 14.69 1.88
C LEU A 747 41.02 13.69 2.42
N TYR A 748 40.91 12.52 1.78
CA TYR A 748 40.02 11.45 2.26
C TYR A 748 40.40 10.97 3.67
N ARG A 749 41.69 10.81 3.98
CA ARG A 749 42.14 10.41 5.33
C ARG A 749 41.81 11.48 6.38
N ALA A 750 42.00 12.76 6.07
CA ALA A 750 41.70 13.86 6.99
C ALA A 750 40.20 13.94 7.34
N HIS A 751 39.32 13.57 6.39
CA HIS A 751 37.87 13.64 6.57
C HIS A 751 37.16 12.29 6.49
N GLN A 752 37.83 11.20 6.87
CA GLN A 752 37.35 9.84 6.67
C GLN A 752 35.98 9.58 7.32
N ASN A 753 35.76 10.11 8.53
CA ASN A 753 34.49 9.96 9.24
C ASN A 753 33.35 10.69 8.52
N ALA A 754 33.60 11.91 8.02
CA ALA A 754 32.61 12.66 7.24
C ALA A 754 32.30 11.94 5.92
N CYS A 755 33.33 11.45 5.21
CA CYS A 755 33.18 10.67 3.98
C CYS A 755 32.34 9.40 4.21
N ARG A 756 32.62 8.64 5.29
CA ARG A 756 31.83 7.45 5.65
C ARG A 756 30.38 7.78 5.96
N ASN A 757 30.11 8.90 6.64
CA ASN A 757 28.76 9.32 6.98
C ASN A 757 27.91 9.64 5.74
N ILE A 758 28.52 10.05 4.63
CA ILE A 758 27.83 10.27 3.35
C ILE A 758 27.92 9.09 2.38
N GLY A 759 28.52 7.96 2.79
CA GLY A 759 28.59 6.71 2.01
C GLY A 759 29.83 6.57 1.11
N ILE A 760 30.85 7.41 1.29
CA ILE A 760 32.07 7.43 0.48
C ILE A 760 33.15 6.58 1.15
N ILE A 761 33.58 5.51 0.47
CA ILE A 761 34.43 4.46 1.06
C ILE A 761 35.87 4.53 0.53
N ARG A 762 36.08 5.07 -0.68
CA ARG A 762 37.42 5.21 -1.28
C ARG A 762 37.75 6.68 -1.57
N PRO A 763 39.05 7.04 -1.62
CA PRO A 763 39.48 8.36 -2.07
C PRO A 763 38.92 8.72 -3.46
N SER A 764 38.93 7.77 -4.41
CA SER A 764 38.34 7.88 -5.75
C SER A 764 36.88 8.35 -5.74
N ASP A 765 36.13 7.86 -4.76
CA ASP A 765 34.71 8.12 -4.63
C ASP A 765 34.49 9.57 -4.17
N LEU A 766 35.35 10.09 -3.28
CA LEU A 766 35.31 11.48 -2.82
C LEU A 766 35.49 12.44 -4.00
N PHE A 767 36.44 12.15 -4.89
CA PHE A 767 36.66 12.97 -6.08
C PHE A 767 35.47 12.95 -7.03
N CYS A 768 34.87 11.79 -7.31
CA CYS A 768 33.66 11.72 -8.15
C CYS A 768 32.51 12.57 -7.61
N PHE A 769 32.32 12.58 -6.28
CA PHE A 769 31.31 13.41 -5.64
C PHE A 769 31.65 14.90 -5.70
N MET A 770 32.92 15.27 -5.52
CA MET A 770 33.37 16.66 -5.63
C MET A 770 33.27 17.19 -7.07
N GLU A 771 33.66 16.40 -8.06
CA GLU A 771 33.56 16.76 -9.49
C GLU A 771 32.10 16.93 -9.93
N GLN A 772 31.20 16.06 -9.45
CA GLN A 772 29.77 16.11 -9.80
C GLN A 772 29.05 17.33 -9.19
N PHE A 773 29.32 17.67 -7.93
CA PHE A 773 28.57 18.72 -7.22
C PHE A 773 29.29 20.07 -7.14
N PHE A 774 30.62 20.09 -7.25
CA PHE A 774 31.44 21.29 -7.16
C PHE A 774 32.52 21.32 -8.26
N PRO A 775 32.14 21.26 -9.54
CA PRO A 775 33.09 21.20 -10.65
C PRO A 775 34.06 22.39 -10.61
N GLY A 776 35.36 22.12 -10.70
CA GLY A 776 36.40 23.14 -10.79
C GLY A 776 36.80 23.85 -9.50
N THR A 777 36.15 23.57 -8.36
CA THR A 777 36.48 24.22 -7.06
C THR A 777 37.78 23.74 -6.43
N VAL A 778 38.23 22.50 -6.71
CA VAL A 778 39.45 21.93 -6.12
C VAL A 778 40.36 21.35 -7.20
N LYS A 779 41.56 21.91 -7.36
CA LYS A 779 42.61 21.39 -8.26
C LYS A 779 43.46 20.34 -7.53
N LEU A 780 42.97 19.10 -7.44
CA LEU A 780 43.74 18.00 -6.85
C LEU A 780 44.76 17.45 -7.85
N HIS A 781 46.02 17.27 -7.42
CA HIS A 781 47.05 16.62 -8.24
C HIS A 781 46.78 15.12 -8.31
N ARG A 782 46.30 14.63 -9.46
CA ARG A 782 46.26 13.18 -9.76
C ARG A 782 47.70 12.69 -9.86
N LYS A 783 48.17 11.87 -8.92
CA LYS A 783 49.38 11.08 -9.18
C LYS A 783 49.06 10.17 -10.38
N PRO A 784 49.86 10.20 -11.45
CA PRO A 784 49.66 9.27 -12.55
C PRO A 784 49.85 7.86 -12.00
N ILE A 785 48.80 7.04 -12.10
CA ILE A 785 48.94 5.59 -11.99
C ILE A 785 49.98 5.23 -13.05
N ARG A 786 51.15 4.74 -12.64
CA ARG A 786 52.21 4.26 -13.54
C ARG A 786 51.59 3.20 -14.46
N ARG A 787 51.19 3.63 -15.66
CA ARG A 787 51.10 2.73 -16.81
C ARG A 787 52.52 2.25 -17.03
N TYR A 788 52.74 0.95 -16.84
CA TYR A 788 53.94 0.30 -17.34
C TYR A 788 54.07 0.67 -18.83
N GLN A 789 55.06 1.50 -19.14
CA GLN A 789 55.52 1.65 -20.51
C GLN A 789 56.22 0.33 -20.86
N VAL A 790 55.56 -0.49 -21.67
CA VAL A 790 56.23 -1.55 -22.41
C VAL A 790 57.08 -0.84 -23.46
N THR A 791 58.36 -0.64 -23.15
CA THR A 791 59.38 -0.28 -24.13
C THR A 791 59.50 -1.41 -25.14
N LYS A 792 59.25 -1.08 -26.41
CA LYS A 792 59.57 -1.93 -27.56
C LYS A 792 61.08 -2.18 -27.59
N HIS A 793 61.48 -3.45 -27.66
CA HIS A 793 62.85 -3.83 -28.02
C HIS A 793 63.12 -3.56 -29.51
N GLY A 794 64.35 -3.12 -29.78
CA GLY A 794 65.03 -3.23 -31.05
C GLY A 794 66.54 -3.00 -30.89
N ALA A 795 67.32 -4.03 -31.23
CA ALA A 795 68.75 -4.06 -31.61
C ALA A 795 69.86 -4.33 -30.54
N VAL A 796 70.22 -5.63 -30.45
CA VAL A 796 71.54 -6.30 -30.62
C VAL A 796 72.83 -5.68 -30.05
N THR A 797 73.48 -6.41 -29.12
CA THR A 797 74.88 -6.96 -29.11
C THR A 797 75.20 -7.40 -27.66
N ASP A 798 75.21 -8.68 -27.32
CA ASP A 798 76.27 -9.71 -27.42
C ASP A 798 77.26 -9.75 -26.22
N VAL A 799 77.59 -10.98 -25.80
CA VAL A 799 78.66 -11.46 -24.87
C VAL A 799 78.37 -11.66 -23.35
N GLY A 800 78.49 -12.93 -22.91
CA GLY A 800 79.06 -13.37 -21.60
C GLY A 800 78.08 -13.94 -20.54
N VAL A 801 77.82 -15.26 -20.40
CA VAL A 801 78.52 -16.25 -19.51
C VAL A 801 78.24 -15.94 -18.01
N GLU A 802 77.65 -16.75 -17.10
CA GLU A 802 77.66 -18.21 -16.80
C GLU A 802 76.56 -18.59 -15.74
N ASP A 803 76.05 -19.85 -15.82
CA ASP A 803 75.62 -20.84 -14.81
C ASP A 803 74.48 -20.68 -13.73
N ALA A 804 73.34 -21.37 -13.99
CA ALA A 804 72.64 -22.49 -13.28
C ALA A 804 72.54 -22.61 -11.71
N PRO A 805 71.60 -23.40 -11.11
CA PRO A 805 70.32 -23.99 -11.58
C PRO A 805 69.10 -23.97 -10.57
N LYS A 806 67.89 -24.20 -11.15
CA LYS A 806 66.70 -24.97 -10.67
C LYS A 806 66.25 -24.92 -9.19
N SER A 807 65.01 -24.48 -8.97
CA SER A 807 64.01 -25.22 -8.15
C SER A 807 62.59 -24.74 -8.43
N ALA A 808 61.71 -25.68 -8.78
CA ALA A 808 60.29 -25.49 -8.98
C ALA A 808 59.55 -25.44 -7.63
N LEU A 809 58.58 -24.54 -7.49
CA LEU A 809 57.38 -24.83 -6.71
C LEU A 809 56.21 -23.95 -7.16
N ALA A 810 55.10 -24.62 -7.43
CA ALA A 810 53.85 -24.05 -7.86
C ALA A 810 53.19 -23.23 -6.74
N THR A 811 52.71 -22.04 -7.08
CA THR A 811 51.52 -21.45 -6.46
C THR A 811 50.73 -20.74 -7.55
N ALA A 812 49.52 -21.22 -7.77
CA ALA A 812 48.54 -20.64 -8.67
C ALA A 812 48.18 -19.22 -8.21
N GLU A 813 48.57 -18.23 -8.99
CA GLU A 813 48.07 -16.87 -8.84
C GLU A 813 46.63 -16.80 -9.39
N SER A 814 45.74 -16.38 -8.49
CA SER A 814 44.35 -16.00 -8.73
C SER A 814 44.27 -14.84 -9.74
N PRO A 815 43.41 -14.86 -10.78
CA PRO A 815 43.31 -13.75 -11.70
C PRO A 815 42.55 -12.59 -11.05
N ALA A 816 43.27 -11.49 -10.88
CA ALA A 816 42.79 -10.21 -10.39
C ALA A 816 41.62 -9.65 -11.21
N SER A 817 40.70 -9.00 -10.47
CA SER A 817 39.68 -8.04 -10.87
C SER A 817 39.96 -7.31 -12.19
N ARG A 818 39.09 -7.50 -13.18
CA ARG A 818 38.96 -6.65 -14.38
C ARG A 818 37.48 -6.35 -14.63
N THR A 819 37.01 -5.20 -14.14
CA THR A 819 35.64 -4.68 -14.31
C THR A 819 35.56 -3.34 -15.04
N SER A 820 36.60 -2.93 -15.80
CA SER A 820 36.48 -1.77 -16.70
C SER A 820 36.06 -2.22 -18.10
N ALA A 821 34.96 -1.66 -18.61
CA ALA A 821 34.62 -1.75 -20.03
C ALA A 821 35.84 -1.33 -20.89
N PRO A 822 36.10 -1.98 -22.04
CA PRO A 822 37.25 -1.66 -22.87
C PRO A 822 37.07 -0.28 -23.53
N PRO A 823 38.16 0.48 -23.72
CA PRO A 823 38.14 1.74 -24.44
C PRO A 823 37.55 1.56 -25.85
N VAL A 824 36.70 2.49 -26.27
CA VAL A 824 36.09 2.58 -27.60
C VAL A 824 37.09 2.33 -28.74
N GLU A 825 38.31 2.86 -28.60
CA GLU A 825 39.38 2.72 -29.58
C GLU A 825 39.85 1.27 -29.77
N TRP A 826 39.72 0.41 -28.75
CA TRP A 826 40.04 -1.01 -28.89
C TRP A 826 39.02 -1.74 -29.75
N VAL A 827 37.72 -1.42 -29.61
CA VAL A 827 36.64 -2.03 -30.41
C VAL A 827 36.87 -1.75 -31.90
N TYR A 828 37.29 -0.53 -32.23
CA TYR A 828 37.61 -0.15 -33.60
C TYR A 828 38.83 -0.90 -34.11
N ALA A 829 39.93 -0.91 -33.35
CA ALA A 829 41.14 -1.66 -33.73
C ALA A 829 40.83 -3.15 -33.95
N TYR A 830 40.07 -3.78 -33.06
CA TYR A 830 39.67 -5.18 -33.19
C TYR A 830 38.81 -5.46 -34.42
N LEU A 831 37.86 -4.58 -34.75
CA LEU A 831 37.03 -4.74 -35.95
C LEU A 831 37.79 -4.43 -37.24
N GLU A 832 38.77 -3.51 -37.19
CA GLU A 832 39.70 -3.26 -38.30
C GLU A 832 40.61 -4.47 -38.55
N ASP A 833 41.21 -5.03 -37.49
CA ASP A 833 42.10 -6.20 -37.57
C ASP A 833 41.39 -7.49 -38.03
N LEU A 834 40.08 -7.60 -37.76
CA LEU A 834 39.30 -8.77 -38.16
C LEU A 834 39.02 -8.85 -39.67
N GLU A 835 39.06 -7.72 -40.37
CA GLU A 835 38.81 -7.55 -41.82
C GLU A 835 37.52 -8.24 -42.35
N LYS A 836 36.56 -8.57 -41.46
CA LYS A 836 35.32 -9.27 -41.82
C LYS A 836 34.16 -8.92 -40.87
N PRO A 837 32.89 -9.14 -41.28
CA PRO A 837 31.73 -8.93 -40.41
C PRO A 837 31.83 -9.75 -39.12
N CYS A 838 31.72 -9.08 -37.99
CA CYS A 838 31.77 -9.71 -36.67
C CYS A 838 30.36 -9.85 -36.10
N LEU A 839 29.98 -11.07 -35.75
CA LEU A 839 28.76 -11.31 -34.97
C LEU A 839 28.88 -10.58 -33.63
N THR A 840 27.85 -9.82 -33.27
CA THR A 840 27.82 -9.09 -32.00
C THR A 840 28.10 -10.01 -30.82
N LYS A 841 27.58 -11.24 -30.81
CA LYS A 841 27.92 -12.26 -29.81
C LYS A 841 29.42 -12.60 -29.72
N HIS A 842 30.13 -12.72 -30.85
CA HIS A 842 31.56 -13.04 -30.87
C HIS A 842 32.40 -11.82 -30.47
N LEU A 843 31.94 -10.62 -30.85
CA LEU A 843 32.49 -9.37 -30.34
C LEU A 843 32.38 -9.35 -28.81
N PHE A 844 31.22 -9.70 -28.23
CA PHE A 844 31.03 -9.81 -26.77
C PHE A 844 31.83 -10.95 -26.11
N GLU A 845 31.97 -12.11 -26.76
CA GLU A 845 32.76 -13.24 -26.26
C GLU A 845 34.26 -12.91 -26.20
N ALA A 846 34.79 -12.20 -27.21
CA ALA A 846 36.16 -11.71 -27.22
C ALA A 846 36.46 -10.74 -26.06
N PHE A 847 35.44 -10.12 -25.47
CA PHE A 847 35.55 -9.21 -24.33
C PHE A 847 35.56 -9.89 -22.95
N ARG A 848 35.22 -11.18 -22.82
CA ARG A 848 35.12 -11.92 -21.54
C ARG A 848 34.48 -11.12 -20.38
N THR A 849 33.41 -10.36 -20.64
CA THR A 849 32.64 -9.65 -19.60
C THR A 849 31.13 -9.83 -19.73
N ASN A 850 30.50 -10.02 -18.57
CA ASN A 850 29.08 -10.17 -18.22
C ASN A 850 28.02 -9.82 -19.31
N PRO A 851 27.08 -10.73 -19.64
CA PRO A 851 26.03 -10.55 -20.67
C PRO A 851 24.98 -9.42 -20.41
N LEU A 852 25.15 -8.61 -19.37
CA LEU A 852 24.25 -7.52 -18.95
C LEU A 852 24.32 -6.24 -19.81
N HIS A 853 25.22 -6.17 -20.80
CA HIS A 853 25.51 -4.94 -21.56
C HIS A 853 25.00 -4.91 -23.01
N ASN A 854 24.29 -5.97 -23.46
CA ASN A 854 23.86 -6.12 -24.87
C ASN A 854 23.11 -4.90 -25.44
N ASN A 855 22.11 -4.36 -24.72
CA ASN A 855 21.27 -3.30 -25.29
C ASN A 855 21.94 -1.91 -25.35
N ILE A 856 22.82 -1.59 -24.37
CA ILE A 856 23.51 -0.29 -24.34
C ILE A 856 24.59 -0.25 -25.43
N TYR A 857 25.29 -1.37 -25.66
CA TYR A 857 26.28 -1.47 -26.73
C TYR A 857 25.65 -1.50 -28.13
N GLN A 858 24.49 -2.12 -28.32
CA GLN A 858 23.77 -2.03 -29.61
C GLN A 858 23.34 -0.59 -29.94
N LEU A 859 22.89 0.17 -28.92
CA LEU A 859 22.58 1.59 -29.05
C LEU A 859 23.84 2.45 -29.31
N TRP A 860 24.97 2.10 -28.71
CA TRP A 860 26.25 2.79 -28.91
C TRP A 860 26.88 2.50 -30.28
N LEU A 861 26.93 1.22 -30.70
CA LEU A 861 27.37 0.78 -32.03
C LEU A 861 26.54 1.40 -33.17
N GLY A 862 25.28 1.75 -32.90
CA GLY A 862 24.40 2.44 -33.86
C GLY A 862 24.65 3.94 -34.00
N LYS A 863 25.42 4.58 -33.11
CA LYS A 863 25.66 6.04 -33.12
C LYS A 863 27.02 6.45 -33.69
N THR A 864 27.90 5.49 -33.96
CA THR A 864 29.28 5.75 -34.38
C THR A 864 29.42 5.59 -35.90
N HIS A 865 29.81 6.65 -36.61
CA HIS A 865 30.06 6.60 -38.07
C HIS A 865 31.19 5.65 -38.48
N LYS A 866 32.04 5.24 -37.52
CA LYS A 866 33.17 4.32 -37.72
C LYS A 866 32.76 2.84 -37.78
N VAL A 867 31.58 2.48 -37.25
CA VAL A 867 31.09 1.09 -37.22
C VAL A 867 29.70 1.03 -37.82
N LEU A 868 29.51 0.10 -38.76
CA LEU A 868 28.28 -0.07 -39.51
C LEU A 868 27.67 -1.44 -39.20
N TRP A 869 26.34 -1.49 -39.25
CA TRP A 869 25.61 -2.74 -39.17
C TRP A 869 25.69 -3.46 -40.51
N TYR A 870 26.31 -4.65 -40.53
CA TYR A 870 26.42 -5.48 -41.73
C TYR A 870 25.19 -6.37 -41.90
N THR A 871 24.64 -6.88 -40.81
CA THR A 871 23.30 -7.52 -40.77
C THR A 871 22.59 -7.06 -39.49
N ARG A 872 21.47 -7.68 -39.11
CA ARG A 872 20.80 -7.35 -37.84
C ARG A 872 21.64 -7.72 -36.61
N ASP A 873 22.51 -8.71 -36.75
CA ASP A 873 23.27 -9.29 -35.63
C ASP A 873 24.79 -9.17 -35.80
N CYS A 874 25.26 -8.63 -36.93
CA CYS A 874 26.68 -8.44 -37.25
C CYS A 874 27.05 -6.97 -37.47
N VAL A 875 28.25 -6.58 -37.06
CA VAL A 875 28.84 -5.25 -37.28
C VAL A 875 30.17 -5.34 -38.02
N ILE A 876 30.54 -4.26 -38.70
CA ILE A 876 31.81 -4.14 -39.43
C ILE A 876 32.36 -2.71 -39.28
N ALA A 877 33.68 -2.56 -39.29
CA ALA A 877 34.30 -1.23 -39.34
C ALA A 877 34.16 -0.61 -40.74
N ARG A 878 33.79 0.66 -40.83
CA ARG A 878 33.60 1.37 -42.11
C ARG A 878 34.88 1.37 -42.97
N LYS A 879 36.04 1.44 -42.33
CA LYS A 879 37.35 1.41 -43.00
C LYS A 879 37.63 0.09 -43.72
N VAL A 880 37.14 -1.04 -43.19
CA VAL A 880 37.29 -2.38 -43.79
C VAL A 880 36.52 -2.50 -45.10
N LEU A 881 35.48 -1.69 -45.31
CA LEU A 881 34.73 -1.68 -46.57
C LEU A 881 35.51 -1.03 -47.72
N GLY A 882 36.65 -0.36 -47.43
CA GLY A 882 37.33 0.51 -48.38
C GLY A 882 36.38 1.61 -48.88
N TRP A 883 35.64 2.22 -47.95
CA TRP A 883 34.59 3.17 -48.25
C TRP A 883 35.15 4.59 -48.42
N ASP A 884 34.85 5.23 -49.55
CA ASP A 884 35.28 6.58 -49.92
C ASP A 884 34.09 7.42 -50.42
N ASP A 885 34.36 8.69 -50.73
CA ASP A 885 33.34 9.64 -51.16
C ASP A 885 32.79 9.34 -52.57
N GLU A 886 33.60 8.72 -53.45
CA GLU A 886 33.16 8.29 -54.78
C GLU A 886 32.12 7.16 -54.70
N LYS A 887 32.36 6.17 -53.83
CA LYS A 887 31.40 5.09 -53.55
C LYS A 887 30.15 5.61 -52.86
N GLN A 888 30.28 6.60 -51.98
CA GLN A 888 29.13 7.28 -51.35
C GLN A 888 28.27 7.98 -52.41
N TYR A 889 28.89 8.75 -53.31
CA TYR A 889 28.19 9.42 -54.40
C TYR A 889 27.49 8.44 -55.35
N ALA A 890 28.14 7.30 -55.65
CA ALA A 890 27.57 6.27 -56.51
C ALA A 890 26.30 5.64 -55.91
N ILE A 891 26.29 5.29 -54.61
CA ILE A 891 25.09 4.72 -53.98
C ILE A 891 23.97 5.73 -53.81
N GLU A 892 24.29 7.00 -53.56
CA GLU A 892 23.29 8.06 -53.42
C GLU A 892 22.64 8.37 -54.77
N THR A 893 23.42 8.39 -55.85
CA THR A 893 22.91 8.51 -57.22
C THR A 893 21.98 7.34 -57.57
N LEU A 894 22.38 6.11 -57.25
CA LEU A 894 21.56 4.93 -57.46
C LEU A 894 20.26 4.97 -56.64
N ALA A 895 20.33 5.45 -55.40
CA ALA A 895 19.17 5.61 -54.54
C ALA A 895 18.20 6.68 -55.05
N LEU A 896 18.69 7.79 -55.62
CA LEU A 896 17.85 8.80 -56.29
C LEU A 896 17.16 8.22 -57.53
N MET A 897 17.90 7.54 -58.40
CA MET A 897 17.33 6.88 -59.58
C MET A 897 16.24 5.86 -59.19
N HIS A 898 16.49 5.07 -58.13
CA HIS A 898 15.50 4.12 -57.62
C HIS A 898 14.26 4.82 -57.05
N LEU A 899 14.42 5.95 -56.35
CA LEU A 899 13.30 6.74 -55.85
C LEU A 899 12.44 7.32 -56.97
N GLU A 900 13.05 7.79 -58.06
CA GLU A 900 12.33 8.28 -59.24
C GLU A 900 11.51 7.16 -59.91
N GLN A 901 12.10 5.98 -60.07
CA GLN A 901 11.42 4.79 -60.58
C GLN A 901 10.25 4.36 -59.66
N ALA A 902 10.48 4.36 -58.34
CA ALA A 902 9.46 4.01 -57.36
C ALA A 902 8.31 5.05 -57.33
N ALA A 903 8.62 6.33 -57.49
CA ALA A 903 7.63 7.40 -57.56
C ALA A 903 6.70 7.22 -58.78
N GLY A 904 7.22 6.78 -59.92
CA GLY A 904 6.43 6.41 -61.11
C GLY A 904 5.43 5.27 -60.87
N LEU A 905 5.66 4.43 -59.85
CA LEU A 905 4.77 3.35 -59.41
C LEU A 905 3.89 3.74 -58.21
N GLY A 906 3.83 5.02 -57.85
CA GLY A 906 3.04 5.52 -56.72
C GLY A 906 3.60 5.15 -55.35
N LYS A 907 4.89 4.80 -55.27
CA LYS A 907 5.60 4.55 -54.01
C LYS A 907 6.51 5.74 -53.69
N PRO A 908 6.17 6.60 -52.72
CA PRO A 908 6.94 7.80 -52.39
C PRO A 908 8.21 7.50 -51.57
N TYR A 909 8.73 6.27 -51.63
CA TYR A 909 9.86 5.79 -50.83
C TYR A 909 10.63 4.70 -51.58
N GLY A 910 11.89 4.51 -51.22
CA GLY A 910 12.77 3.48 -51.77
C GLY A 910 12.94 2.31 -50.80
N SER A 911 13.26 1.12 -51.34
CA SER A 911 13.59 -0.07 -50.55
C SER A 911 15.00 -0.54 -50.86
N CYS A 912 15.82 -0.72 -49.83
CA CYS A 912 17.19 -1.21 -49.98
C CYS A 912 17.21 -2.64 -50.53
N ARG A 913 16.24 -3.48 -50.17
CA ARG A 913 16.05 -4.81 -50.76
C ARG A 913 15.75 -4.76 -52.25
N ALA A 914 14.94 -3.81 -52.69
CA ALA A 914 14.63 -3.64 -54.10
C ALA A 914 15.88 -3.21 -54.89
N ILE A 915 16.66 -2.24 -54.39
CA ILE A 915 17.94 -1.85 -55.00
C ILE A 915 18.88 -3.06 -55.15
N LEU A 916 18.98 -3.90 -54.13
CA LEU A 916 19.83 -5.10 -54.18
C LEU A 916 19.33 -6.17 -55.15
N THR A 917 18.04 -6.18 -55.48
CA THR A 917 17.47 -7.14 -56.43
C THR A 917 17.58 -6.60 -57.84
N ASP A 918 17.20 -5.34 -58.04
CA ASP A 918 17.01 -4.72 -59.35
C ASP A 918 18.30 -4.10 -59.91
N HIS A 919 19.22 -3.69 -59.04
CA HIS A 919 20.43 -2.93 -59.39
C HIS A 919 21.72 -3.53 -58.79
N SER A 920 21.71 -4.83 -58.48
CA SER A 920 22.86 -5.53 -57.87
C SER A 920 24.19 -5.33 -58.62
N GLY A 921 24.16 -5.26 -59.95
CA GLY A 921 25.35 -5.08 -60.80
C GLY A 921 25.85 -3.64 -60.92
N GLN A 922 25.15 -2.65 -60.35
CA GLN A 922 25.52 -1.22 -60.39
C GLN A 922 26.05 -0.71 -59.05
N LEU A 923 26.07 -1.57 -58.02
CA LEU A 923 26.60 -1.22 -56.72
C LEU A 923 28.14 -1.27 -56.72
N PRO A 924 28.82 -0.34 -56.02
CA PRO A 924 30.27 -0.32 -55.99
C PRO A 924 30.83 -1.57 -55.29
N GLU A 925 32.00 -2.01 -55.74
CA GLU A 925 32.69 -3.14 -55.14
C GLU A 925 33.19 -2.80 -53.73
N LEU A 926 32.85 -3.67 -52.78
CA LEU A 926 33.33 -3.61 -51.41
C LEU A 926 34.68 -4.33 -51.29
N ALA A 927 35.57 -3.80 -50.45
CA ALA A 927 36.85 -4.44 -50.21
C ALA A 927 36.69 -5.85 -49.59
N HIS A 928 37.70 -6.71 -49.77
CA HIS A 928 37.75 -8.08 -49.24
C HIS A 928 36.62 -9.02 -49.72
N GLY A 929 36.00 -8.76 -50.86
CA GLY A 929 34.98 -9.64 -51.45
C GLY A 929 33.67 -9.70 -50.65
N LEU A 930 33.37 -8.66 -49.88
CA LEU A 930 32.18 -8.59 -49.05
C LEU A 930 30.92 -8.37 -49.91
N ALA A 931 29.83 -9.04 -49.51
CA ALA A 931 28.54 -8.94 -50.20
C ALA A 931 27.68 -7.80 -49.64
N TRP A 932 26.90 -7.18 -50.50
CA TRP A 932 25.94 -6.17 -50.08
C TRP A 932 24.78 -6.78 -49.28
N THR A 933 24.34 -6.06 -48.25
CA THR A 933 23.14 -6.40 -47.48
C THR A 933 22.20 -5.20 -47.37
N PRO A 934 20.89 -5.41 -47.17
CA PRO A 934 19.94 -4.30 -47.05
C PRO A 934 20.27 -3.38 -45.87
N VAL A 935 20.74 -3.95 -44.76
CA VAL A 935 21.07 -3.22 -43.53
C VAL A 935 22.34 -2.37 -43.72
N LEU A 936 23.32 -2.90 -44.45
CA LEU A 936 24.56 -2.19 -44.77
C LEU A 936 24.28 -1.02 -45.73
N LEU A 937 23.58 -1.30 -46.83
CA LEU A 937 23.20 -0.29 -47.82
C LEU A 937 22.40 0.84 -47.17
N HIS A 938 21.42 0.48 -46.35
CA HIS A 938 20.66 1.45 -45.58
C HIS A 938 21.54 2.28 -44.64
N GLY A 939 22.45 1.63 -43.89
CA GLY A 939 23.35 2.32 -42.96
C GLY A 939 24.27 3.33 -43.66
N LEU A 940 24.71 3.03 -44.88
CA LEU A 940 25.57 3.90 -45.68
C LEU A 940 24.79 5.07 -46.30
N LEU A 941 23.59 4.82 -46.84
CA LEU A 941 22.72 5.88 -47.39
C LEU A 941 22.32 6.93 -46.33
N VAL A 942 21.94 6.47 -45.14
CA VAL A 942 21.52 7.35 -44.04
C VAL A 942 22.72 7.98 -43.32
N SER A 943 23.94 7.46 -43.53
CA SER A 943 25.15 8.14 -43.07
C SER A 943 25.48 9.38 -43.90
N GLY A 944 24.95 9.47 -45.13
CA GLY A 944 24.96 10.69 -45.94
C GLY A 944 23.86 11.66 -45.50
N SER A 945 24.06 12.96 -45.76
CA SER A 945 23.10 14.01 -45.38
C SER A 945 21.85 14.07 -46.27
N ASN A 946 21.75 13.21 -47.29
CA ASN A 946 20.77 13.33 -48.36
C ASN A 946 19.52 12.46 -48.17
N PHE A 947 19.55 11.49 -47.24
CA PHE A 947 18.46 10.51 -47.07
C PHE A 947 18.04 10.31 -45.61
N VAL A 948 16.74 10.08 -45.40
CA VAL A 948 16.12 9.83 -44.10
C VAL A 948 15.63 8.38 -44.01
N HIS A 949 15.88 7.74 -42.88
CA HIS A 949 15.40 6.40 -42.56
C HIS A 949 13.91 6.39 -42.20
N ILE A 950 13.17 5.44 -42.76
CA ILE A 950 11.76 5.21 -42.44
C ILE A 950 11.55 3.81 -41.82
N GLY A 951 10.98 3.77 -40.62
CA GLY A 951 10.52 2.54 -39.97
C GLY A 951 11.51 1.96 -38.96
N ARG A 952 11.43 0.65 -38.67
CA ARG A 952 12.35 -0.04 -37.74
C ARG A 952 13.17 -1.14 -38.42
N GLN A 953 12.82 -1.50 -39.65
CA GLN A 953 13.39 -2.66 -40.33
C GLN A 953 14.72 -2.35 -41.05
N LYS A 954 15.20 -1.09 -41.04
CA LYS A 954 16.39 -0.59 -41.76
C LYS A 954 16.37 -1.01 -43.24
N ASP A 955 15.29 -0.65 -43.93
CA ASP A 955 15.06 -1.04 -45.33
C ASP A 955 14.48 0.12 -46.15
N LEU A 956 13.55 0.89 -45.59
CA LEU A 956 12.89 1.99 -46.29
C LEU A 956 13.62 3.31 -46.08
N PHE A 957 13.74 4.10 -47.15
CA PHE A 957 14.37 5.42 -47.12
C PHE A 957 13.65 6.40 -48.05
N VAL A 958 13.84 7.70 -47.79
CA VAL A 958 13.38 8.81 -48.64
C VAL A 958 14.48 9.88 -48.73
N SER A 959 14.44 10.71 -49.77
CA SER A 959 15.26 11.92 -49.83
C SER A 959 14.84 12.91 -48.73
N VAL A 960 15.79 13.66 -48.17
CA VAL A 960 15.51 14.76 -47.22
C VAL A 960 14.61 15.82 -47.89
N ASP A 961 14.86 16.13 -49.16
CA ASP A 961 14.10 17.10 -49.95
C ASP A 961 12.91 16.46 -50.69
N ASN A 962 12.24 15.49 -50.06
CA ASN A 962 11.12 14.83 -50.71
C ASN A 962 9.89 15.79 -50.80
N PRO A 963 9.19 15.84 -51.96
CA PRO A 963 8.06 16.75 -52.20
C PRO A 963 6.81 16.40 -51.38
N HIS A 964 6.93 15.45 -50.46
CA HIS A 964 5.85 14.82 -49.74
C HIS A 964 5.93 15.02 -48.22
N GLY A 965 6.99 15.68 -47.73
CA GLY A 965 7.19 16.00 -46.32
C GLY A 965 7.36 14.77 -45.42
N ILE A 966 7.71 13.61 -45.98
CA ILE A 966 7.80 12.36 -45.24
C ILE A 966 9.13 12.34 -44.47
N GLN A 967 9.06 12.31 -43.14
CA GLN A 967 10.24 12.18 -42.27
C GLN A 967 10.18 10.92 -41.39
N THR A 968 8.98 10.38 -41.17
CA THR A 968 8.74 9.24 -40.30
C THR A 968 7.85 8.19 -40.97
N LEU A 969 7.83 6.97 -40.39
CA LEU A 969 6.92 5.91 -40.85
C LEU A 969 5.45 6.33 -40.73
N ASN A 970 5.09 7.08 -39.70
CA ASN A 970 3.71 7.52 -39.53
C ASN A 970 3.29 8.53 -40.61
N ASP A 971 4.21 9.38 -41.09
CA ASP A 971 3.93 10.32 -42.20
C ASP A 971 3.64 9.55 -43.49
N LEU A 972 4.41 8.48 -43.74
CA LEU A 972 4.19 7.59 -44.88
C LEU A 972 2.85 6.85 -44.78
N LEU A 973 2.48 6.38 -43.58
CA LEU A 973 1.20 5.72 -43.34
C LEU A 973 0.02 6.69 -43.47
N TYR A 974 0.14 7.90 -42.93
CA TYR A 974 -0.86 8.96 -43.06
C TYR A 974 -1.13 9.31 -44.53
N ARG A 975 -0.05 9.52 -45.29
CA ARG A 975 -0.16 9.76 -46.73
C ARG A 975 -0.78 8.58 -47.46
N THR A 976 -0.42 7.35 -47.10
CA THR A 976 -0.98 6.13 -47.71
C THR A 976 -2.48 6.00 -47.42
N LEU A 977 -2.93 6.41 -46.23
CA LEU A 977 -4.34 6.44 -45.86
C LEU A 977 -5.10 7.50 -46.68
N LEU A 978 -4.54 8.71 -46.81
CA LEU A 978 -5.15 9.79 -47.58
C LEU A 978 -5.24 9.48 -49.09
N THR A 979 -4.13 9.06 -49.71
CA THR A 979 -4.07 8.88 -51.16
C THR A 979 -4.57 7.52 -51.63
N GLY A 980 -4.41 6.48 -50.81
CA GLY A 980 -4.80 5.10 -51.16
C GLY A 980 -6.21 4.72 -50.73
N HIS A 981 -6.76 5.39 -49.72
CA HIS A 981 -8.04 5.04 -49.11
C HIS A 981 -8.94 6.25 -48.83
N GLY A 982 -8.65 7.43 -49.40
CA GLY A 982 -9.48 8.62 -49.21
C GLY A 982 -9.58 9.12 -47.77
N GLY A 983 -8.61 8.76 -46.93
CA GLY A 983 -8.57 9.14 -45.52
C GLY A 983 -9.36 8.22 -44.57
N CYS A 984 -9.96 7.13 -45.05
CA CYS A 984 -10.73 6.19 -44.24
C CYS A 984 -10.57 4.74 -44.72
N ALA A 985 -10.18 3.81 -43.84
CA ALA A 985 -10.10 2.39 -44.18
C ALA A 985 -10.32 1.47 -42.98
N PRO A 986 -10.93 0.28 -43.15
CA PRO A 986 -10.85 -0.79 -42.17
C PRO A 986 -9.40 -1.17 -41.87
N LYS A 987 -9.05 -1.37 -40.59
CA LYS A 987 -7.69 -1.70 -40.12
C LYS A 987 -7.11 -2.88 -40.88
N LYS A 988 -7.90 -3.94 -41.06
CA LYS A 988 -7.50 -5.17 -41.73
C LYS A 988 -7.14 -4.92 -43.20
N GLU A 989 -7.95 -4.14 -43.91
CA GLU A 989 -7.72 -3.80 -45.32
C GLU A 989 -6.52 -2.87 -45.48
N PHE A 990 -6.39 -1.89 -44.59
CA PHE A 990 -5.25 -0.97 -44.58
C PHE A 990 -3.93 -1.70 -44.32
N MET A 991 -3.90 -2.63 -43.36
CA MET A 991 -2.72 -3.45 -43.09
C MET A 991 -2.36 -4.33 -44.31
N ALA A 992 -3.35 -4.97 -44.94
CA ALA A 992 -3.12 -5.78 -46.14
C ALA A 992 -2.60 -4.92 -47.31
N ALA A 993 -3.09 -3.69 -47.47
CA ALA A 993 -2.60 -2.75 -48.47
C ALA A 993 -1.16 -2.29 -48.18
N CYS A 994 -0.81 -2.05 -46.92
CA CYS A 994 0.56 -1.74 -46.50
C CYS A 994 1.51 -2.92 -46.77
N GLU A 995 1.10 -4.15 -46.46
CA GLU A 995 1.88 -5.36 -46.73
C GLU A 995 2.12 -5.56 -48.23
N LYS A 996 1.08 -5.34 -49.07
CA LYS A 996 1.21 -5.40 -50.55
C LYS A 996 2.20 -4.36 -51.09
N LYS A 997 2.35 -3.24 -50.41
CA LYS A 997 3.35 -2.20 -50.75
C LYS A 997 4.75 -2.54 -50.22
N GLY A 998 4.90 -3.52 -49.34
CA GLY A 998 6.17 -3.94 -48.73
C GLY A 998 6.39 -3.40 -47.31
N ILE A 999 5.37 -2.79 -46.70
CA ILE A 999 5.42 -2.21 -45.36
C ILE A 999 4.79 -3.20 -44.37
N SER A 1000 5.61 -3.82 -43.52
CA SER A 1000 5.13 -4.73 -42.48
C SER A 1000 4.88 -3.98 -41.17
N LEU A 1001 3.61 -3.97 -40.72
CA LEU A 1001 3.16 -3.27 -39.51
C LEU A 1001 2.82 -4.28 -38.40
N ALA A 1002 3.26 -4.00 -37.18
CA ALA A 1002 2.79 -4.73 -36.01
C ALA A 1002 1.39 -4.22 -35.61
N PRO A 1003 0.47 -5.08 -35.14
CA PRO A 1003 -0.85 -4.64 -34.66
C PRO A 1003 -0.81 -3.60 -33.53
N SER A 1004 0.31 -3.50 -32.82
CA SER A 1004 0.56 -2.53 -31.76
C SER A 1004 1.19 -1.23 -32.24
N ALA A 1005 1.31 -0.98 -33.55
CA ALA A 1005 1.87 0.25 -34.08
C ALA A 1005 1.02 1.45 -33.65
N LEU A 1006 1.66 2.55 -33.20
CA LEU A 1006 0.99 3.73 -32.64
C LEU A 1006 -0.13 4.25 -33.55
N PHE A 1007 0.14 4.28 -34.86
CA PHE A 1007 -0.79 4.66 -35.93
C PHE A 1007 -2.05 3.79 -35.99
N LEU A 1008 -1.95 2.47 -35.73
CA LEU A 1008 -3.07 1.52 -35.73
C LEU A 1008 -3.82 1.47 -34.38
N THR A 1009 -3.30 2.15 -33.35
CA THR A 1009 -3.88 2.20 -32.00
C THR A 1009 -4.53 3.54 -31.66
N GLY A 1010 -4.53 4.50 -32.59
CA GLY A 1010 -5.17 5.82 -32.40
C GLY A 1010 -4.37 6.73 -31.48
N LYS A 1011 -3.08 6.43 -31.29
CA LYS A 1011 -2.16 7.22 -30.47
C LYS A 1011 -1.39 8.27 -31.29
N ASP A 1012 -1.53 8.25 -32.61
CA ASP A 1012 -1.03 9.33 -33.48
C ASP A 1012 -2.16 10.37 -33.63
N PRO A 1013 -1.92 11.65 -33.29
CA PRO A 1013 -2.97 12.68 -33.25
C PRO A 1013 -3.61 12.99 -34.61
N ARG A 1014 -3.01 12.53 -35.72
CA ARG A 1014 -3.55 12.73 -37.07
C ARG A 1014 -4.62 11.71 -37.45
N VAL A 1015 -4.89 10.72 -36.60
CA VAL A 1015 -5.72 9.57 -36.92
C VAL A 1015 -6.67 9.23 -35.77
N VAL A 1016 -7.95 9.12 -36.09
CA VAL A 1016 -9.00 8.67 -35.18
C VAL A 1016 -9.37 7.23 -35.49
N ILE A 1017 -9.59 6.44 -34.45
CA ILE A 1017 -9.98 5.03 -34.58
C ILE A 1017 -11.37 4.86 -34.01
N ASP A 1018 -12.30 4.46 -34.88
CA ASP A 1018 -13.68 4.14 -34.50
C ASP A 1018 -13.93 2.65 -34.78
N GLY A 1019 -13.94 1.86 -33.71
CA GLY A 1019 -13.97 0.40 -33.78
C GLY A 1019 -12.81 -0.19 -34.59
N ASP A 1020 -13.13 -0.81 -35.73
CA ASP A 1020 -12.17 -1.43 -36.65
C ASP A 1020 -11.78 -0.52 -37.83
N VAL A 1021 -12.21 0.74 -37.84
CA VAL A 1021 -11.95 1.69 -38.93
C VAL A 1021 -10.93 2.75 -38.49
N ILE A 1022 -9.95 3.01 -39.35
CA ILE A 1022 -8.94 4.06 -39.20
C ILE A 1022 -9.36 5.24 -40.08
N ARG A 1023 -9.44 6.45 -39.50
CA ARG A 1023 -9.79 7.69 -40.20
C ARG A 1023 -8.77 8.81 -39.95
N ALA A 1024 -8.51 9.64 -40.94
CA ALA A 1024 -7.72 10.87 -40.77
C ALA A 1024 -8.52 11.91 -39.99
N ALA A 1025 -7.91 12.54 -38.98
CA ALA A 1025 -8.56 13.49 -38.09
C ALA A 1025 -8.99 14.79 -38.81
N GLU A 1026 -8.31 15.19 -39.88
CA GLU A 1026 -8.60 16.41 -40.65
C GLU A 1026 -9.94 16.37 -41.41
N LEU A 1027 -10.56 15.19 -41.57
CA LEU A 1027 -11.88 15.04 -42.19
C LEU A 1027 -13.06 15.42 -41.27
N GLU A 1028 -12.82 15.65 -39.96
CA GLU A 1028 -13.87 16.15 -39.03
C GLU A 1028 -14.10 17.67 -39.15
N ALA A 1029 -13.14 18.43 -39.70
CA ALA A 1029 -13.25 19.89 -39.78
C ALA A 1029 -14.11 20.40 -40.96
N GLY A 1030 -14.73 19.49 -41.73
CA GLY A 1030 -15.49 19.79 -42.95
C GLY A 1030 -16.92 19.25 -42.98
N ILE A 1031 -17.54 18.99 -41.82
CA ILE A 1031 -18.98 18.69 -41.69
C ILE A 1031 -19.65 19.74 -40.82
#